data_AF-A0A7X6HKY2-F1
#
_entry.id   AF-A0A7X6HKY2-F1
#
_cell.length_a   1.000
_cell.length_b   1.000
_cell.length_c   1.000
_cell.angle_alpha   90.00
_cell.angle_beta   90.00
_cell.angle_gamma   90.00
#
_symmetry.space_group_name_H-M   'P 1'
#
loop_
_entity.id
_entity.type
_entity.pdbx_description
1 polymer ?
#
loop_
_entity_poly.entity_id
_entity_poly.type
_entity_poly.pdbx_seq_one_letter_code
_entity_poly.pdbx_strand_id
1 'polypeptide(L)'
;MIDIFSEPIYCPNPSCPEPRNTFGRQHCAACQTDLIYRYLWAVGPEVEEVPRGKIIADRYFVIAPQIWLEGRPDLPPNVPEQQPEAIVPYLHLYTERLHTPEVYGFCQLGEAAETGETEKTVDVLLLENVPIDSFGGLYPSILEAWSQTSAARQVYWLWQILELWTPLSEQGMASSLLVPENLRVEGARVRLLQLHRGNYQPTLRDLGDVWSGLVETAAPQVQSKLGEICQFMRRSSMNLEAIALELNELLLEQAAQLPLHLDVVGMTDTGPQRSQNEDCCYPTAADFQQSKTSSGEKLIPYLTIVCDGVGGHDGGEIASQLAVQSLKALIQNLLAEIAQQEELMTPAMVIKQLEEIVRVVNNVISAQNNEQGKELRQRMGTTLVMALQLPQKVKVKVSEDLRSNNSHELYLVNVGDSRAYWISENSCQRLTVDDDVASREVILGHSLYWEAQRRSDAGALTQALGTRDADFLHPTIQRFIIEDEGLLLLCSDGLSDNDLVEQSWESYGPAVLKGEMSLEEAVLSLVHLANEKNGYDNTSVVMTRCRMSPDKVVLFNSKPASASVSLPMSPSLSASVSLPMSSVSAKTPESKLSESSKQLLYPETAPDPGPADQKPQQFKLLLPMLGLLALMLAAGGLGLWVRSRQGPDPVPEQLPPPPENLAPVERRVPRLGLKVSSHRNRRLRNPLLPMPKLPHRPQNQLLRKFPRRPQNRVLRKFPHLKSLLVWELVGCA
;
A
#
# COMPACT_ATOMS: atom_id res chain seq x y z
N MET A 1 -7.29 10.01 -35.22
CA MET A 1 -8.71 9.98 -34.76
C MET A 1 -8.98 11.10 -33.72
N ILE A 2 -8.41 12.30 -33.91
CA ILE A 2 -8.24 13.33 -32.84
C ILE A 2 -8.72 14.74 -33.27
N ASP A 3 -9.17 14.93 -34.52
CA ASP A 3 -9.49 16.25 -35.11
C ASP A 3 -10.74 16.99 -34.54
N ILE A 4 -11.34 16.50 -33.45
CA ILE A 4 -12.63 16.99 -32.93
C ILE A 4 -12.50 17.76 -31.60
N PHE A 5 -11.38 17.65 -30.87
CA PHE A 5 -11.25 18.31 -29.57
C PHE A 5 -10.57 19.67 -29.71
N SER A 6 -11.39 20.72 -29.83
CA SER A 6 -10.96 22.13 -29.72
C SER A 6 -10.80 22.59 -28.26
N GLU A 7 -11.20 21.75 -27.31
CA GLU A 7 -11.24 22.07 -25.89
C GLU A 7 -9.87 21.85 -25.21
N PRO A 8 -9.52 22.70 -24.23
CA PRO A 8 -8.21 22.66 -23.61
C PRO A 8 -8.12 21.66 -22.46
N ILE A 9 -6.94 21.07 -22.29
CA ILE A 9 -6.54 20.40 -21.05
C ILE A 9 -5.83 21.41 -20.14
N TYR A 10 -6.16 21.42 -18.84
CA TYR A 10 -5.57 22.36 -17.89
C TYR A 10 -4.31 21.76 -17.24
N CYS A 11 -3.30 22.61 -17.07
CA CYS A 11 -2.07 22.28 -16.38
C CYS A 11 -2.38 22.05 -14.89
N PRO A 12 -1.89 20.95 -14.28
CA PRO A 12 -2.11 20.68 -12.86
C PRO A 12 -1.34 21.63 -11.95
N ASN A 13 -0.35 22.36 -12.46
CA ASN A 13 0.43 23.33 -11.69
C ASN A 13 -0.42 24.58 -11.36
N PRO A 14 -0.78 24.82 -10.08
CA PRO A 14 -1.61 25.96 -9.70
C PRO A 14 -0.92 27.31 -9.89
N SER A 15 0.42 27.31 -10.04
CA SER A 15 1.22 28.51 -10.31
C SER A 15 1.47 28.75 -11.80
N CYS A 16 0.88 27.94 -12.69
CA CYS A 16 1.07 28.09 -14.13
C CYS A 16 0.45 29.42 -14.62
N PRO A 17 1.22 30.28 -15.33
CA PRO A 17 0.71 31.57 -15.80
C PRO A 17 -0.34 31.41 -16.91
N GLU A 18 -0.21 30.36 -17.73
CA GLU A 18 -1.15 30.01 -18.80
C GLU A 18 -1.46 28.50 -18.72
N PRO A 19 -2.42 28.09 -17.87
CA PRO A 19 -2.69 26.66 -17.63
C PRO A 19 -3.41 25.99 -18.80
N ARG A 20 -3.91 26.74 -19.78
CA ARG A 20 -4.68 26.22 -20.90
C ARG A 20 -3.76 25.60 -21.96
N ASN A 21 -3.91 24.31 -22.24
CA ASN A 21 -3.10 23.60 -23.24
C ASN A 21 -3.96 22.94 -24.33
N THR A 22 -3.37 22.76 -25.50
CA THR A 22 -3.98 21.96 -26.58
C THR A 22 -3.92 20.48 -26.25
N PHE A 23 -4.99 19.74 -26.56
CA PHE A 23 -5.04 18.29 -26.41
C PHE A 23 -3.87 17.59 -27.15
N GLY A 24 -3.35 16.50 -26.59
CA GLY A 24 -2.24 15.70 -27.12
C GLY A 24 -0.83 16.18 -26.73
N ARG A 25 -0.70 17.28 -25.97
CA ARG A 25 0.60 17.68 -25.42
C ARG A 25 0.92 16.85 -24.18
N GLN A 26 2.17 16.40 -24.05
CA GLN A 26 2.65 15.77 -22.83
C GLN A 26 3.05 16.80 -21.76
N HIS A 27 3.60 17.94 -22.19
CA HIS A 27 4.09 18.98 -21.30
C HIS A 27 3.32 20.29 -21.53
N CYS A 28 3.08 21.03 -20.44
CA CYS A 28 2.45 22.33 -20.50
C CYS A 28 3.29 23.31 -21.32
N ALA A 29 2.66 24.00 -22.27
CA ALA A 29 3.32 24.98 -23.13
C ALA A 29 4.01 26.12 -22.35
N ALA A 30 3.43 26.51 -21.21
CA ALA A 30 3.84 27.70 -20.48
C ALA A 30 4.90 27.41 -19.40
N CYS A 31 4.78 26.29 -18.68
CA CYS A 31 5.65 25.98 -17.53
C CYS A 31 6.36 24.63 -17.62
N GLN A 32 6.17 23.86 -18.71
CA GLN A 32 6.75 22.53 -18.92
C GLN A 32 6.34 21.45 -17.89
N THR A 33 5.42 21.74 -16.97
CA THR A 33 4.82 20.71 -16.11
C THR A 33 4.09 19.67 -16.94
N ASP A 34 4.26 18.39 -16.58
CA ASP A 34 3.55 17.28 -17.21
C ASP A 34 2.04 17.45 -17.12
N LEU A 35 1.37 17.15 -18.23
CA LEU A 35 -0.08 17.21 -18.35
C LEU A 35 -0.67 15.84 -17.99
N ILE A 36 -1.72 15.84 -17.18
CA ILE A 36 -2.35 14.62 -16.67
C ILE A 36 -3.57 14.28 -17.51
N TYR A 37 -3.52 13.14 -18.21
CA TYR A 37 -4.67 12.58 -18.93
C TYR A 37 -5.34 11.53 -18.06
N ARG A 38 -6.31 11.94 -17.23
CA ARG A 38 -7.06 11.04 -16.35
C ARG A 38 -8.42 10.69 -16.96
N TYR A 39 -8.54 9.47 -17.44
CA TYR A 39 -9.79 8.92 -17.95
C TYR A 39 -10.59 8.28 -16.81
N LEU A 40 -11.88 8.60 -16.74
CA LEU A 40 -12.82 8.23 -15.69
C LEU A 40 -13.94 7.40 -16.30
N TRP A 41 -14.43 6.43 -15.53
CA TRP A 41 -15.65 5.68 -15.85
C TRP A 41 -16.86 6.32 -15.18
N ALA A 42 -17.82 6.78 -15.97
CA ALA A 42 -19.05 7.41 -15.51
C ALA A 42 -20.15 6.38 -15.29
N VAL A 43 -20.74 6.39 -14.09
CA VAL A 43 -21.78 5.48 -13.64
C VAL A 43 -23.01 6.27 -13.21
N GLY A 44 -24.14 6.01 -13.84
CA GLY A 44 -25.40 6.67 -13.50
C GLY A 44 -26.46 6.46 -14.58
N PRO A 45 -27.69 6.98 -14.38
CA PRO A 45 -28.70 7.03 -15.44
C PRO A 45 -28.20 7.86 -16.63
N GLU A 46 -28.57 7.45 -17.85
CA GLU A 46 -28.41 8.25 -19.08
C GLU A 46 -26.95 8.58 -19.50
N VAL A 47 -25.94 8.12 -18.74
CA VAL A 47 -24.51 8.36 -19.03
C VAL A 47 -24.04 7.76 -20.36
N GLU A 48 -24.62 6.63 -20.77
CA GLU A 48 -24.34 5.97 -22.04
C GLU A 48 -24.87 6.77 -23.25
N GLU A 49 -25.91 7.59 -23.03
CA GLU A 49 -26.59 8.37 -24.07
C GLU A 49 -25.93 9.73 -24.31
N VAL A 50 -25.00 10.14 -23.42
CA VAL A 50 -24.31 11.42 -23.54
C VAL A 50 -23.41 11.44 -24.79
N PRO A 51 -23.61 12.39 -25.72
CA PRO A 51 -22.88 12.39 -26.97
C PRO A 51 -21.40 12.72 -26.78
N ARG A 52 -20.54 12.00 -27.53
CA ARG A 52 -19.11 12.29 -27.61
C ARG A 52 -18.85 13.76 -27.96
N GLY A 53 -17.88 14.37 -27.29
CA GLY A 53 -17.50 15.77 -27.47
C GLY A 53 -18.25 16.76 -26.59
N LYS A 54 -19.26 16.31 -25.83
CA LYS A 54 -19.92 17.16 -24.82
C LYS A 54 -18.98 17.42 -23.64
N ILE A 55 -19.12 18.60 -23.03
CA ILE A 55 -18.49 18.96 -21.76
C ILE A 55 -19.57 18.88 -20.68
N ILE A 56 -19.30 18.14 -19.61
CA ILE A 56 -20.18 18.02 -18.45
C ILE A 56 -19.59 18.83 -17.30
N ALA A 57 -20.44 19.63 -16.64
CA ALA A 57 -20.08 20.48 -15.51
C ALA A 57 -18.84 21.38 -15.75
N ASP A 58 -18.67 21.88 -16.98
CA ASP A 58 -17.52 22.70 -17.41
C ASP A 58 -16.13 22.09 -17.13
N ARG A 59 -16.08 20.76 -16.99
CA ARG A 59 -14.92 20.02 -16.47
C ARG A 59 -14.63 18.71 -17.18
N TYR A 60 -15.64 17.88 -17.40
CA TYR A 60 -15.45 16.50 -17.88
C TYR A 60 -15.74 16.40 -19.37
N PHE A 61 -14.78 15.96 -20.15
CA PHE A 61 -14.90 15.81 -21.60
C PHE A 61 -15.35 14.39 -21.97
N VAL A 62 -16.47 14.24 -22.66
CA VAL A 62 -16.98 12.92 -23.06
C VAL A 62 -16.19 12.40 -24.26
N ILE A 63 -15.34 11.40 -24.04
CA ILE A 63 -14.46 10.80 -25.06
C ILE A 63 -15.18 9.67 -25.79
N ALA A 64 -15.89 8.84 -25.04
CA ALA A 64 -16.72 7.74 -25.51
C ALA A 64 -17.86 7.50 -24.50
N PRO A 65 -18.88 6.65 -24.80
CA PRO A 65 -19.90 6.28 -23.82
C PRO A 65 -19.25 5.84 -22.51
N GLN A 66 -19.65 6.48 -21.41
CA GLN A 66 -19.10 6.28 -20.05
C GLN A 66 -17.61 6.61 -19.83
N ILE A 67 -16.84 6.96 -20.87
CA ILE A 67 -15.41 7.29 -20.73
C ILE A 67 -15.24 8.79 -20.83
N TRP A 68 -15.00 9.43 -19.69
CA TRP A 68 -14.91 10.87 -19.57
C TRP A 68 -13.49 11.27 -19.15
N LEU A 69 -12.93 12.28 -19.77
CA LEU A 69 -11.60 12.81 -19.46
C LEU A 69 -11.73 13.98 -18.47
N GLU A 70 -10.93 13.94 -17.41
CA GLU A 70 -10.76 15.06 -16.48
C GLU A 70 -10.05 16.23 -17.18
N GLY A 71 -10.73 17.36 -17.30
CA GLY A 71 -10.21 18.56 -17.94
C GLY A 71 -9.50 19.54 -17.01
N ARG A 72 -9.83 19.53 -15.72
CA ARG A 72 -9.33 20.46 -14.69
C ARG A 72 -8.74 19.70 -13.49
N PRO A 73 -7.59 19.03 -13.69
CA PRO A 73 -6.92 18.29 -12.61
C PRO A 73 -6.41 19.21 -11.48
N ASP A 74 -6.35 20.52 -11.70
CA ASP A 74 -6.01 21.54 -10.70
C ASP A 74 -7.10 21.73 -9.62
N LEU A 75 -8.33 21.29 -9.88
CA LEU A 75 -9.46 21.43 -8.96
C LEU A 75 -9.83 20.07 -8.31
N PRO A 76 -10.11 20.03 -6.99
CA PRO A 76 -10.64 18.82 -6.38
C PRO A 76 -11.95 18.38 -7.03
N PRO A 77 -12.19 17.06 -7.17
CA PRO A 77 -13.47 16.57 -7.64
C PRO A 77 -14.58 16.91 -6.64
N ASN A 78 -15.81 16.99 -7.14
CA ASN A 78 -16.97 17.31 -6.29
C ASN A 78 -17.37 16.05 -5.50
N VAL A 79 -17.54 16.21 -4.19
CA VAL A 79 -18.04 15.17 -3.28
C VAL A 79 -19.20 15.77 -2.49
N PRO A 80 -20.38 15.12 -2.47
CA PRO A 80 -21.50 15.56 -1.65
C PRO A 80 -21.13 15.62 -0.16
N GLU A 81 -21.64 16.62 0.57
CA GLU A 81 -21.39 16.76 2.02
C GLU A 81 -21.78 15.50 2.81
N GLN A 82 -22.85 14.82 2.39
CA GLN A 82 -23.22 13.53 2.90
C GLN A 82 -22.83 12.45 1.89
N GLN A 83 -21.90 11.59 2.26
CA GLN A 83 -21.44 10.50 1.41
C GLN A 83 -22.58 9.55 1.03
N PRO A 84 -22.82 9.31 -0.27
CA PRO A 84 -23.84 8.37 -0.70
C PRO A 84 -23.52 6.93 -0.25
N GLU A 85 -24.53 6.18 0.18
CA GLU A 85 -24.36 4.76 0.56
C GLU A 85 -23.80 3.91 -0.61
N ALA A 86 -24.03 4.35 -1.86
CA ALA A 86 -23.55 3.69 -3.06
C ALA A 86 -22.02 3.58 -3.17
N ILE A 87 -21.26 4.46 -2.50
CA ILE A 87 -19.79 4.44 -2.57
C ILE A 87 -19.12 3.60 -1.48
N VAL A 88 -19.83 3.32 -0.38
CA VAL A 88 -19.29 2.57 0.77
C VAL A 88 -18.61 1.24 0.37
N PRO A 89 -19.17 0.42 -0.53
CA PRO A 89 -18.52 -0.80 -0.99
C PRO A 89 -17.16 -0.56 -1.66
N TYR A 90 -17.00 0.51 -2.44
CA TYR A 90 -15.72 0.85 -3.07
C TYR A 90 -14.67 1.20 -2.00
N LEU A 91 -15.08 1.93 -0.96
CA LEU A 91 -14.18 2.33 0.12
C LEU A 91 -13.71 1.13 0.96
N HIS A 92 -14.62 0.23 1.32
CA HIS A 92 -14.28 -0.99 2.04
C HIS A 92 -13.42 -1.97 1.22
N LEU A 93 -13.52 -1.92 -0.11
CA LEU A 93 -12.73 -2.76 -1.02
C LEU A 93 -11.41 -2.09 -1.46
N TYR A 94 -10.99 -1.01 -0.80
CA TYR A 94 -9.75 -0.30 -1.17
C TYR A 94 -8.49 -1.19 -1.07
N THR A 95 -8.49 -2.21 -0.21
CA THR A 95 -7.43 -3.23 -0.18
C THR A 95 -7.34 -4.06 -1.47
N GLU A 96 -8.46 -4.18 -2.20
CA GLU A 96 -8.59 -4.87 -3.48
C GLU A 96 -8.40 -3.95 -4.68
N ARG A 97 -7.77 -2.78 -4.51
CA ARG A 97 -7.58 -1.77 -5.58
C ARG A 97 -6.82 -2.25 -6.82
N LEU A 98 -6.10 -3.36 -6.74
CA LEU A 98 -5.51 -3.99 -7.94
C LEU A 98 -6.58 -4.51 -8.92
N HIS A 99 -7.80 -4.74 -8.42
CA HIS A 99 -8.90 -5.36 -9.14
C HIS A 99 -10.15 -4.48 -9.21
N THR A 100 -10.33 -3.57 -8.24
CA THR A 100 -11.52 -2.73 -8.11
C THR A 100 -11.21 -1.28 -8.47
N PRO A 101 -12.16 -0.57 -9.11
CA PRO A 101 -12.00 0.85 -9.38
C PRO A 101 -12.20 1.65 -8.09
N GLU A 102 -11.75 2.90 -8.10
CA GLU A 102 -11.79 3.81 -6.96
C GLU A 102 -12.75 4.98 -7.25
N VAL A 103 -13.32 5.56 -6.20
CA VAL A 103 -14.23 6.70 -6.36
C VAL A 103 -13.41 7.98 -6.53
N TYR A 104 -13.53 8.58 -7.72
CA TYR A 104 -12.92 9.88 -8.00
C TYR A 104 -13.78 11.02 -7.43
N GLY A 105 -15.09 10.98 -7.71
CA GLY A 105 -16.05 11.98 -7.24
C GLY A 105 -17.37 11.91 -7.97
N PHE A 106 -18.09 13.03 -8.01
CA PHE A 106 -19.44 13.12 -8.55
C PHE A 106 -19.59 14.33 -9.47
N CYS A 107 -20.58 14.25 -10.34
CA CYS A 107 -21.06 15.41 -11.09
C CYS A 107 -22.56 15.28 -11.38
N GLN A 108 -23.18 16.38 -11.78
CA GLN A 108 -24.60 16.40 -12.12
C GLN A 108 -24.81 16.46 -13.62
N LEU A 109 -25.71 15.61 -14.11
CA LEU A 109 -26.20 15.62 -15.48
C LEU A 109 -27.59 16.28 -15.51
N GLY A 110 -27.74 17.31 -16.35
CA GLY A 110 -28.98 18.05 -16.58
C GLY A 110 -28.80 19.06 -17.73
N GLU A 111 -29.87 19.39 -18.44
CA GLU A 111 -29.91 20.60 -19.26
C GLU A 111 -30.11 21.80 -18.34
N ALA A 112 -29.76 23.01 -18.78
CA ALA A 112 -30.12 24.21 -18.04
C ALA A 112 -31.38 24.77 -18.70
N ALA A 113 -32.54 24.66 -18.04
CA ALA A 113 -33.76 25.26 -18.55
C ALA A 113 -33.64 26.80 -18.52
N GLU A 114 -33.79 27.43 -19.69
CA GLU A 114 -33.98 28.89 -19.80
C GLU A 114 -35.27 29.37 -19.12
N THR A 115 -36.11 28.46 -18.60
CA THR A 115 -37.45 28.75 -18.07
C THR A 115 -37.77 28.02 -16.77
N GLY A 116 -37.15 28.43 -15.65
CA GLY A 116 -37.76 28.49 -14.30
C GLY A 116 -38.41 27.26 -13.65
N GLU A 117 -38.40 26.07 -14.26
CA GLU A 117 -38.87 24.83 -13.66
C GLU A 117 -37.67 24.04 -13.11
N THR A 118 -37.79 23.53 -11.87
CA THR A 118 -36.76 22.71 -11.22
C THR A 118 -36.55 21.41 -11.99
N GLU A 119 -35.48 21.35 -12.78
CA GLU A 119 -35.07 20.17 -13.52
C GLU A 119 -34.64 19.02 -12.61
N LYS A 120 -34.84 17.80 -13.13
CA LYS A 120 -34.42 16.56 -12.49
C LYS A 120 -32.94 16.35 -12.78
N THR A 121 -32.06 16.98 -12.00
CA THR A 121 -30.63 16.72 -12.06
C THR A 121 -30.33 15.31 -11.60
N VAL A 122 -29.52 14.58 -12.36
CA VAL A 122 -29.11 13.21 -12.06
C VAL A 122 -27.67 13.22 -11.59
N ASP A 123 -27.41 12.63 -10.43
CA ASP A 123 -26.05 12.44 -9.93
C ASP A 123 -25.36 11.30 -10.68
N VAL A 124 -24.16 11.59 -11.18
CA VAL A 124 -23.27 10.65 -11.86
C VAL A 124 -22.06 10.42 -10.97
N LEU A 125 -21.78 9.15 -10.68
CA LEU A 125 -20.57 8.70 -9.99
C LEU A 125 -19.43 8.58 -11.00
N LEU A 126 -18.27 9.13 -10.66
CA LEU A 126 -17.06 9.04 -11.48
C LEU A 126 -16.06 8.13 -10.78
N LEU A 127 -15.62 7.11 -11.50
CA LEU A 127 -14.64 6.14 -11.03
C LEU A 127 -13.29 6.35 -11.72
N GLU A 128 -12.21 6.26 -10.96
CA GLU A 128 -10.84 6.17 -11.44
C GLU A 128 -10.26 4.78 -11.15
N ASN A 129 -8.97 4.58 -11.46
CA ASN A 129 -8.35 3.26 -11.33
C ASN A 129 -9.15 2.18 -12.10
N VAL A 130 -9.67 2.57 -13.26
CA VAL A 130 -10.48 1.75 -14.17
C VAL A 130 -9.60 1.20 -15.29
N PRO A 131 -9.96 0.06 -15.90
CA PRO A 131 -9.19 -0.57 -16.97
C PRO A 131 -9.34 0.19 -18.30
N ILE A 132 -8.82 1.42 -18.33
CA ILE A 132 -8.75 2.32 -19.47
C ILE A 132 -7.27 2.68 -19.69
N ASP A 133 -6.80 2.56 -20.94
CA ASP A 133 -5.44 2.91 -21.31
C ASP A 133 -5.19 4.44 -21.33
N SER A 134 -3.93 4.83 -21.52
CA SER A 134 -3.51 6.24 -21.57
C SER A 134 -4.07 7.04 -22.75
N PHE A 135 -4.79 6.39 -23.67
CA PHE A 135 -5.44 7.01 -24.83
C PHE A 135 -6.97 7.02 -24.71
N GLY A 136 -7.54 6.53 -23.61
CA GLY A 136 -8.99 6.45 -23.39
C GLY A 136 -9.64 5.21 -24.01
N GLY A 137 -8.88 4.20 -24.39
CA GLY A 137 -9.35 2.90 -24.85
C GLY A 137 -9.60 1.94 -23.68
N LEU A 138 -10.69 1.19 -23.73
CA LEU A 138 -10.91 0.12 -22.74
C LEU A 138 -9.93 -1.03 -23.00
N TYR A 139 -9.36 -1.57 -21.92
CA TYR A 139 -8.73 -2.89 -22.00
C TYR A 139 -9.78 -3.96 -22.40
N PRO A 140 -9.36 -5.03 -23.09
CA PRO A 140 -10.28 -6.04 -23.59
C PRO A 140 -11.07 -6.70 -22.46
N SER A 141 -12.30 -7.11 -22.75
CA SER A 141 -13.03 -7.98 -21.84
C SER A 141 -12.34 -9.34 -21.73
N ILE A 142 -12.58 -10.03 -20.63
CA ILE A 142 -12.06 -11.39 -20.46
C ILE A 142 -12.52 -12.28 -21.62
N LEU A 143 -13.74 -12.09 -22.16
CA LEU A 143 -14.25 -12.84 -23.32
C LEU A 143 -13.43 -12.59 -24.59
N GLU A 144 -13.11 -11.32 -24.86
CA GLU A 144 -12.33 -10.92 -26.04
C GLU A 144 -10.90 -11.48 -25.99
N ALA A 145 -10.28 -11.47 -24.81
CA ALA A 145 -8.90 -11.92 -24.62
C ALA A 145 -8.75 -13.43 -24.40
N TRP A 146 -9.80 -14.13 -23.95
CA TRP A 146 -9.75 -15.51 -23.46
C TRP A 146 -9.06 -16.49 -24.40
N SER A 147 -9.51 -16.54 -25.66
CA SER A 147 -9.04 -17.52 -26.65
C SER A 147 -7.64 -17.25 -27.20
N GLN A 148 -7.11 -16.03 -26.98
CA GLN A 148 -5.84 -15.57 -27.55
C GLN A 148 -4.67 -15.68 -26.55
N THR A 149 -4.94 -16.16 -25.33
CA THR A 149 -3.97 -16.17 -24.24
C THR A 149 -3.47 -17.58 -23.88
N SER A 150 -2.47 -17.65 -23.00
CA SER A 150 -1.88 -18.91 -22.55
C SER A 150 -2.80 -19.69 -21.60
N ALA A 151 -2.58 -21.00 -21.50
CA ALA A 151 -3.29 -21.84 -20.54
C ALA A 151 -3.06 -21.40 -19.08
N ALA A 152 -1.84 -20.97 -18.75
CA ALA A 152 -1.53 -20.43 -17.43
C ALA A 152 -2.35 -19.17 -17.12
N ARG A 153 -2.42 -18.24 -18.08
CA ARG A 153 -3.16 -16.97 -17.94
C ARG A 153 -4.66 -17.18 -17.78
N GLN A 154 -5.24 -18.10 -18.55
CA GLN A 154 -6.65 -18.48 -18.40
C GLN A 154 -6.95 -18.94 -16.97
N VAL A 155 -6.15 -19.86 -16.43
CA VAL A 155 -6.33 -20.37 -15.06
C VAL A 155 -6.06 -19.26 -14.04
N TYR A 156 -5.06 -18.40 -14.28
CA TYR A 156 -4.71 -17.32 -13.35
C TYR A 156 -5.81 -16.27 -13.23
N TRP A 157 -6.46 -15.89 -14.34
CA TRP A 157 -7.61 -14.99 -14.30
C TRP A 157 -8.78 -15.59 -13.52
N LEU A 158 -9.09 -16.87 -13.74
CA LEU A 158 -10.13 -17.55 -12.95
C LEU A 158 -9.78 -17.61 -11.46
N TRP A 159 -8.50 -17.82 -11.13
CA TRP A 159 -8.02 -17.79 -9.74
C TRP A 159 -8.23 -16.41 -9.11
N GLN A 160 -7.88 -15.33 -9.79
CA GLN A 160 -8.14 -13.97 -9.30
C GLN A 160 -9.63 -13.68 -9.10
N ILE A 161 -10.48 -14.11 -10.03
CA ILE A 161 -11.94 -14.00 -9.90
C ILE A 161 -12.43 -14.75 -8.64
N LEU A 162 -11.86 -15.91 -8.34
CA LEU A 162 -12.21 -16.70 -7.17
C LEU A 162 -11.75 -16.04 -5.87
N GLU A 163 -10.56 -15.46 -5.83
CA GLU A 163 -10.05 -14.71 -4.66
C GLU A 163 -10.95 -13.50 -4.34
N LEU A 164 -11.43 -12.80 -5.37
CA LEU A 164 -12.35 -11.67 -5.21
C LEU A 164 -13.75 -12.08 -4.74
N TRP A 165 -14.10 -13.36 -4.79
CA TRP A 165 -15.44 -13.83 -4.44
C TRP A 165 -15.83 -13.47 -3.01
N THR A 166 -14.96 -13.74 -2.04
CA THR A 166 -15.23 -13.50 -0.61
C THR A 166 -15.40 -12.01 -0.30
N PRO A 167 -14.42 -11.12 -0.58
CA PRO A 167 -14.54 -9.70 -0.24
C PRO A 167 -15.73 -9.04 -0.95
N LEU A 168 -16.01 -9.38 -2.21
CA LEU A 168 -17.18 -8.86 -2.91
C LEU A 168 -18.49 -9.40 -2.33
N SER A 169 -18.55 -10.67 -1.92
CA SER A 169 -19.76 -11.25 -1.31
C SER A 169 -20.09 -10.58 0.02
N GLU A 170 -19.09 -10.29 0.85
CA GLU A 170 -19.25 -9.61 2.13
C GLU A 170 -19.82 -8.19 1.99
N GLN A 171 -19.44 -7.49 0.91
CA GLN A 171 -20.00 -6.17 0.55
C GLN A 171 -21.31 -6.25 -0.26
N GLY A 172 -21.81 -7.46 -0.56
CA GLY A 172 -23.01 -7.65 -1.39
C GLY A 172 -22.82 -7.26 -2.86
N MET A 173 -21.59 -7.33 -3.37
CA MET A 173 -21.15 -6.91 -4.71
C MET A 173 -20.66 -8.07 -5.58
N ALA A 174 -20.88 -9.33 -5.19
CA ALA A 174 -20.43 -10.50 -5.94
C ALA A 174 -21.01 -10.58 -7.37
N SER A 175 -22.13 -9.90 -7.64
CA SER A 175 -22.72 -9.85 -8.99
C SER A 175 -21.79 -9.18 -10.00
N SER A 176 -20.83 -8.37 -9.54
CA SER A 176 -19.79 -7.76 -10.36
C SER A 176 -18.95 -8.78 -11.14
N LEU A 177 -18.79 -9.99 -10.58
CA LEU A 177 -18.04 -11.11 -11.19
C LEU A 177 -18.86 -11.91 -12.20
N LEU A 178 -20.18 -11.71 -12.26
CA LEU A 178 -21.07 -12.45 -13.15
C LEU A 178 -21.36 -11.72 -14.45
N VAL A 179 -20.90 -10.47 -14.60
CA VAL A 179 -21.09 -9.64 -15.80
C VAL A 179 -19.82 -9.72 -16.65
N PRO A 180 -19.81 -10.48 -17.77
CA PRO A 180 -18.57 -10.70 -18.52
C PRO A 180 -17.95 -9.42 -19.07
N GLU A 181 -18.78 -8.45 -19.46
CA GLU A 181 -18.32 -7.13 -19.96
C GLU A 181 -17.76 -6.22 -18.85
N ASN A 182 -18.03 -6.53 -17.58
CA ASN A 182 -17.47 -5.81 -16.44
C ASN A 182 -16.05 -6.33 -16.11
N LEU A 183 -15.76 -7.59 -16.46
CA LEU A 183 -14.46 -8.23 -16.26
C LEU A 183 -13.52 -7.88 -17.42
N ARG A 184 -12.58 -6.99 -17.16
CA ARG A 184 -11.52 -6.60 -18.10
C ARG A 184 -10.19 -7.19 -17.69
N VAL A 185 -9.26 -7.26 -18.63
CA VAL A 185 -7.91 -7.81 -18.39
C VAL A 185 -6.82 -6.85 -18.82
N GLU A 186 -5.88 -6.58 -17.93
CA GLU A 186 -4.67 -5.79 -18.17
C GLU A 186 -3.46 -6.69 -17.96
N GLY A 187 -2.98 -7.29 -19.06
CA GLY A 187 -1.97 -8.35 -18.99
C GLY A 187 -2.47 -9.54 -18.15
N ALA A 188 -1.71 -9.90 -17.12
CA ALA A 188 -2.07 -10.95 -16.17
C ALA A 188 -3.20 -10.56 -15.20
N ARG A 189 -3.57 -9.28 -15.08
CA ARG A 189 -4.50 -8.79 -14.04
C ARG A 189 -5.96 -8.78 -14.50
N VAL A 190 -6.87 -9.29 -13.68
CA VAL A 190 -8.32 -9.09 -13.84
C VAL A 190 -8.73 -7.79 -13.15
N ARG A 191 -9.50 -6.94 -13.83
CA ARG A 191 -9.99 -5.66 -13.31
C ARG A 191 -11.48 -5.49 -13.56
N LEU A 192 -12.19 -4.87 -12.62
CA LEU A 192 -13.60 -4.52 -12.75
C LEU A 192 -13.75 -3.09 -13.27
N LEU A 193 -14.73 -2.85 -14.15
CA LEU A 193 -15.11 -1.48 -14.53
C LEU A 193 -15.88 -0.76 -13.42
N GLN A 194 -16.75 -1.49 -12.73
CA GLN A 194 -17.59 -0.98 -11.65
C GLN A 194 -18.10 -2.12 -10.75
N LEU A 195 -18.69 -1.75 -9.61
CA LEU A 195 -19.35 -2.68 -8.70
C LEU A 195 -20.85 -2.78 -9.00
N HIS A 196 -21.37 -4.01 -8.97
CA HIS A 196 -22.77 -4.35 -9.19
C HIS A 196 -23.34 -5.07 -7.96
N ARG A 197 -24.42 -4.52 -7.40
CA ARG A 197 -25.15 -5.13 -6.27
C ARG A 197 -26.03 -6.33 -6.68
N GLY A 198 -26.47 -6.36 -7.94
CA GLY A 198 -27.41 -7.37 -8.46
C GLY A 198 -28.80 -7.31 -7.80
N ASN A 199 -29.71 -8.17 -8.28
CA ASN A 199 -31.07 -8.30 -7.76
C ASN A 199 -31.24 -9.48 -6.79
N TYR A 200 -30.20 -10.30 -6.64
CA TYR A 200 -30.16 -11.49 -5.79
C TYR A 200 -28.73 -11.71 -5.32
N GLN A 201 -28.53 -12.54 -4.29
CA GLN A 201 -27.21 -12.92 -3.82
C GLN A 201 -26.62 -14.04 -4.70
N PRO A 202 -25.51 -13.79 -5.41
CA PRO A 202 -24.83 -14.82 -6.21
C PRO A 202 -24.35 -15.99 -5.38
N THR A 203 -24.28 -17.15 -6.02
CA THR A 203 -23.71 -18.38 -5.48
C THR A 203 -22.54 -18.86 -6.35
N LEU A 204 -21.70 -19.74 -5.82
CA LEU A 204 -20.64 -20.37 -6.60
C LEU A 204 -21.17 -21.15 -7.81
N ARG A 205 -22.43 -21.59 -7.77
CA ARG A 205 -23.10 -22.17 -8.93
C ARG A 205 -23.25 -21.15 -10.06
N ASP A 206 -23.69 -19.93 -9.77
CA ASP A 206 -23.81 -18.86 -10.76
C ASP A 206 -22.44 -18.56 -11.40
N LEU A 207 -21.38 -18.51 -10.58
CA LEU A 207 -20.02 -18.33 -11.09
C LEU A 207 -19.58 -19.49 -12.00
N GLY A 208 -19.87 -20.73 -11.59
CA GLY A 208 -19.58 -21.93 -12.38
C GLY A 208 -20.38 -22.02 -13.68
N ASP A 209 -21.60 -21.46 -13.72
CA ASP A 209 -22.41 -21.34 -14.93
C ASP A 209 -21.77 -20.34 -15.92
N VAL A 210 -21.30 -19.18 -15.44
CA VAL A 210 -20.55 -18.20 -16.26
C VAL A 210 -19.24 -18.81 -16.79
N TRP A 211 -18.45 -19.45 -15.93
CA TRP A 211 -17.18 -20.07 -16.32
C TRP A 211 -17.36 -21.20 -17.32
N SER A 212 -18.49 -21.92 -17.29
CA SER A 212 -18.74 -23.00 -18.25
C SER A 212 -18.69 -22.50 -19.70
N GLY A 213 -19.14 -21.26 -19.97
CA GLY A 213 -19.03 -20.66 -21.30
C GLY A 213 -17.58 -20.37 -21.72
N LEU A 214 -16.72 -19.95 -20.79
CA LEU A 214 -15.29 -19.77 -21.03
C LEU A 214 -14.59 -21.09 -21.31
N VAL A 215 -14.95 -22.16 -20.58
CA VAL A 215 -14.33 -23.48 -20.70
C VAL A 215 -14.49 -24.07 -22.11
N GLU A 216 -15.59 -23.79 -22.83
CA GLU A 216 -15.80 -24.29 -24.19
C GLU A 216 -14.71 -23.86 -25.18
N THR A 217 -14.09 -22.71 -24.95
CA THR A 217 -13.02 -22.14 -25.79
C THR A 217 -11.67 -22.04 -25.06
N ALA A 218 -11.55 -22.67 -23.88
CA ALA A 218 -10.31 -22.71 -23.13
C ALA A 218 -9.23 -23.52 -23.86
N ALA A 219 -7.97 -23.26 -23.51
CA ALA A 219 -6.83 -23.94 -24.07
C ALA A 219 -6.93 -25.46 -23.83
N PRO A 220 -6.57 -26.32 -24.81
CA PRO A 220 -6.77 -27.76 -24.72
C PRO A 220 -6.15 -28.41 -23.47
N GLN A 221 -5.06 -27.84 -22.96
CA GLN A 221 -4.30 -28.32 -21.80
C GLN A 221 -5.10 -28.22 -20.48
N VAL A 222 -6.00 -27.23 -20.37
CA VAL A 222 -6.73 -26.92 -19.12
C VAL A 222 -8.23 -27.18 -19.23
N GLN A 223 -8.76 -27.27 -20.45
CA GLN A 223 -10.19 -27.35 -20.73
C GLN A 223 -10.90 -28.48 -19.95
N SER A 224 -10.37 -29.70 -19.95
CA SER A 224 -11.00 -30.84 -19.24
C SER A 224 -11.09 -30.58 -17.74
N LYS A 225 -9.98 -30.15 -17.12
CA LYS A 225 -9.90 -29.95 -15.67
C LYS A 225 -10.74 -28.76 -15.22
N LEU A 226 -10.74 -27.66 -15.97
CA LEU A 226 -11.65 -26.53 -15.73
C LEU A 226 -13.12 -26.94 -15.89
N GLY A 227 -13.44 -27.82 -16.83
CA GLY A 227 -14.77 -28.39 -16.99
C GLY A 227 -15.23 -29.19 -15.77
N GLU A 228 -14.35 -30.00 -15.18
CA GLU A 228 -14.60 -30.70 -13.92
C GLU A 228 -14.85 -29.72 -12.77
N ILE A 229 -13.99 -28.71 -12.60
CA ILE A 229 -14.15 -27.66 -11.59
C ILE A 229 -15.51 -26.96 -11.74
N CYS A 230 -15.90 -26.56 -12.95
CA CYS A 230 -17.21 -25.95 -13.21
C CYS A 230 -18.38 -26.90 -12.89
N GLN A 231 -18.24 -28.20 -13.15
CA GLN A 231 -19.25 -29.18 -12.74
C GLN A 231 -19.37 -29.29 -11.22
N PHE A 232 -18.26 -29.23 -10.48
CA PHE A 232 -18.27 -29.26 -9.02
C PHE A 232 -18.92 -28.01 -8.43
N MET A 233 -18.59 -26.82 -8.95
CA MET A 233 -19.24 -25.55 -8.58
C MET A 233 -20.76 -25.62 -8.74
N ARG A 234 -21.25 -26.21 -9.84
CA ARG A 234 -22.69 -26.33 -10.13
C ARG A 234 -23.42 -27.35 -9.26
N ARG A 235 -22.76 -28.44 -8.87
CA ARG A 235 -23.37 -29.51 -8.06
C ARG A 235 -23.51 -29.15 -6.58
N SER A 236 -22.97 -28.01 -6.13
CA SER A 236 -22.96 -27.56 -4.73
C SER A 236 -22.37 -28.58 -3.75
N SER A 237 -21.54 -29.50 -4.25
CA SER A 237 -20.94 -30.59 -3.46
C SER A 237 -19.61 -30.19 -2.81
N MET A 238 -18.98 -29.12 -3.27
CA MET A 238 -17.68 -28.63 -2.77
C MET A 238 -17.81 -27.20 -2.24
N ASN A 239 -17.06 -26.91 -1.18
CA ASN A 239 -16.92 -25.57 -0.65
C ASN A 239 -15.87 -24.78 -1.46
N LEU A 240 -15.82 -23.46 -1.23
CA LEU A 240 -14.89 -22.55 -1.91
C LEU A 240 -13.43 -23.00 -1.78
N GLU A 241 -13.03 -23.46 -0.59
CA GLU A 241 -11.66 -23.90 -0.29
C GLU A 241 -11.23 -25.07 -1.19
N ALA A 242 -12.10 -26.06 -1.38
CA ALA A 242 -11.76 -27.21 -2.21
C ALA A 242 -11.71 -26.85 -3.72
N ILE A 243 -12.55 -25.91 -4.17
CA ILE A 243 -12.47 -25.35 -5.53
C ILE A 243 -11.15 -24.59 -5.73
N ALA A 244 -10.77 -23.77 -4.74
CA ALA A 244 -9.52 -23.01 -4.77
C ALA A 244 -8.29 -23.92 -4.82
N LEU A 245 -8.29 -25.04 -4.09
CA LEU A 245 -7.21 -26.04 -4.14
C LEU A 245 -7.06 -26.68 -5.53
N GLU A 246 -8.16 -27.17 -6.12
CA GLU A 246 -8.14 -27.78 -7.45
C GLU A 246 -7.68 -26.79 -8.53
N LEU A 247 -8.14 -25.54 -8.46
CA LEU A 247 -7.74 -24.48 -9.38
C LEU A 247 -6.27 -24.09 -9.19
N ASN A 248 -5.81 -24.04 -7.94
CA ASN A 248 -4.42 -23.74 -7.59
C ASN A 248 -3.46 -24.81 -8.11
N GLU A 249 -3.78 -26.09 -7.95
CA GLU A 249 -2.95 -27.18 -8.49
C GLU A 249 -2.79 -27.05 -10.01
N LEU A 250 -3.90 -26.81 -10.72
CA LEU A 250 -3.87 -26.59 -12.17
C LEU A 250 -3.04 -25.36 -12.55
N LEU A 251 -3.17 -24.26 -11.79
CA LEU A 251 -2.42 -23.02 -12.02
C LEU A 251 -0.92 -23.25 -11.90
N LEU A 252 -0.49 -23.92 -10.83
CA LEU A 252 0.92 -24.22 -10.61
C LEU A 252 1.48 -25.19 -11.67
N GLU A 253 0.69 -26.20 -12.08
CA GLU A 253 1.07 -27.11 -13.17
C GLU A 253 1.29 -26.35 -14.49
N GLN A 254 0.43 -25.36 -14.81
CA GLN A 254 0.56 -24.56 -16.03
C GLN A 254 1.69 -23.53 -15.96
N ALA A 255 1.81 -22.81 -14.83
CA ALA A 255 2.82 -21.77 -14.67
C ALA A 255 4.23 -22.34 -14.71
N ALA A 256 4.44 -23.51 -14.09
CA ALA A 256 5.74 -24.18 -14.03
C ALA A 256 6.16 -24.84 -15.37
N GLN A 257 5.48 -24.62 -16.49
CA GLN A 257 5.87 -25.21 -17.78
C GLN A 257 7.16 -24.62 -18.35
N LEU A 258 7.49 -23.37 -18.01
CA LEU A 258 8.72 -22.70 -18.43
C LEU A 258 9.62 -22.42 -17.22
N PRO A 259 10.95 -22.48 -17.36
CA PRO A 259 11.84 -22.09 -16.28
C PRO A 259 11.71 -20.60 -15.94
N LEU A 260 11.59 -20.28 -14.65
CA LEU A 260 11.68 -18.92 -14.12
C LEU A 260 13.14 -18.56 -13.80
N HIS A 261 13.60 -17.45 -14.36
CA HIS A 261 14.90 -16.83 -14.06
C HIS A 261 14.66 -15.50 -13.35
N LEU A 262 15.42 -15.27 -12.28
CA LEU A 262 15.35 -14.07 -11.46
C LEU A 262 16.74 -13.45 -11.37
N ASP A 263 16.83 -12.18 -11.74
CA ASP A 263 18.01 -11.34 -11.51
C ASP A 263 17.62 -10.25 -10.50
N VAL A 264 18.43 -9.97 -9.48
CA VAL A 264 18.08 -9.00 -8.43
C VAL A 264 19.23 -8.05 -8.14
N VAL A 265 18.93 -6.78 -7.93
CA VAL A 265 19.87 -5.75 -7.48
C VAL A 265 19.20 -4.92 -6.41
N GLY A 266 19.92 -4.64 -5.32
CA GLY A 266 19.46 -3.72 -4.29
C GLY A 266 20.53 -2.70 -3.91
N MET A 267 20.08 -1.49 -3.62
CA MET A 267 20.91 -0.37 -3.18
C MET A 267 20.17 0.46 -2.13
N THR A 268 20.94 1.02 -1.20
CA THR A 268 20.45 1.95 -0.19
C THR A 268 21.39 3.13 -0.10
N ASP A 269 20.85 4.33 0.12
CA ASP A 269 21.59 5.58 0.26
C ASP A 269 21.01 6.42 1.40
N THR A 270 21.89 7.16 2.08
CA THR A 270 21.49 8.02 3.20
C THR A 270 20.66 9.23 2.74
N GLY A 271 20.78 9.61 1.48
CA GLY A 271 20.28 10.88 0.99
C GLY A 271 21.19 12.06 1.39
N PRO A 272 21.05 13.21 0.71
CA PRO A 272 21.93 14.36 0.92
C PRO A 272 21.66 15.12 2.24
N GLN A 273 20.49 14.96 2.86
CA GLN A 273 20.08 15.76 4.02
C GLN A 273 20.10 15.00 5.36
N ARG A 274 20.03 13.66 5.36
CA ARG A 274 20.08 12.86 6.59
C ARG A 274 21.52 12.63 7.03
N SER A 275 21.73 12.53 8.34
CA SER A 275 23.06 12.23 8.91
C SER A 275 23.34 10.73 9.03
N GLN A 276 22.31 9.91 9.01
CA GLN A 276 22.37 8.46 9.16
C GLN A 276 21.36 7.81 8.23
N ASN A 277 21.68 6.59 7.78
CA ASN A 277 20.76 5.76 7.03
C ASN A 277 20.00 4.86 8.00
N GLU A 278 18.72 5.13 8.19
CA GLU A 278 17.81 4.35 9.03
C GLU A 278 17.15 3.23 8.23
N ASP A 279 17.26 3.24 6.90
CA ASP A 279 16.82 2.14 6.05
C ASP A 279 17.77 0.94 6.06
N CYS A 280 17.22 -0.23 5.77
CA CYS A 280 17.95 -1.43 5.45
C CYS A 280 17.25 -2.20 4.32
N CYS A 281 18.01 -2.80 3.40
CA CYS A 281 17.45 -3.63 2.35
C CYS A 281 18.26 -4.91 2.12
N TYR A 282 17.66 -5.88 1.44
CA TYR A 282 18.29 -7.13 1.04
C TYR A 282 17.81 -7.58 -0.35
N PRO A 283 18.71 -8.05 -1.23
CA PRO A 283 20.17 -8.10 -1.07
C PRO A 283 20.86 -6.77 -1.40
N THR A 284 22.01 -6.52 -0.77
CA THR A 284 22.94 -5.45 -1.13
C THR A 284 24.17 -6.00 -1.86
N ALA A 285 25.02 -5.13 -2.40
CA ALA A 285 26.31 -5.52 -2.96
C ALA A 285 27.18 -6.33 -1.97
N ALA A 286 27.06 -6.08 -0.66
CA ALA A 286 27.77 -6.83 0.38
C ALA A 286 27.24 -8.27 0.52
N ASP A 287 25.93 -8.48 0.46
CA ASP A 287 25.30 -9.82 0.49
C ASP A 287 25.74 -10.67 -0.72
N PHE A 288 25.88 -10.04 -1.90
CA PHE A 288 26.41 -10.72 -3.09
C PHE A 288 27.88 -11.16 -2.94
N GLN A 289 28.68 -10.42 -2.16
CA GLN A 289 30.07 -10.81 -1.88
C GLN A 289 30.11 -11.96 -0.85
N GLN A 290 29.28 -11.88 0.19
CA GLN A 290 29.18 -12.91 1.22
C GLN A 290 28.67 -14.25 0.67
N SER A 291 27.66 -14.24 -0.21
CA SER A 291 27.13 -15.46 -0.83
C SER A 291 28.14 -16.20 -1.72
N LYS A 292 29.11 -15.50 -2.33
CA LYS A 292 30.21 -16.13 -3.09
C LYS A 292 31.21 -16.86 -2.19
N THR A 293 31.39 -16.38 -0.96
CA THR A 293 32.34 -16.95 0.00
C THR A 293 31.72 -18.01 0.92
N SER A 294 30.41 -17.93 1.14
CA SER A 294 29.66 -18.78 2.05
C SER A 294 28.83 -19.80 1.26
N SER A 295 29.17 -21.08 1.36
CA SER A 295 28.46 -22.20 0.71
C SER A 295 26.95 -22.34 1.09
N GLY A 296 26.43 -21.45 1.94
CA GLY A 296 25.15 -21.55 2.64
C GLY A 296 24.10 -20.48 2.34
N GLU A 297 24.44 -19.31 1.77
CA GLU A 297 23.42 -18.29 1.45
C GLU A 297 22.76 -18.59 0.09
N LYS A 298 21.71 -19.42 0.12
CA LYS A 298 20.85 -19.74 -1.04
C LYS A 298 19.62 -18.83 -1.16
N LEU A 299 19.59 -17.71 -0.43
CA LEU A 299 18.44 -16.82 -0.38
C LEU A 299 18.33 -15.92 -1.61
N ILE A 300 19.44 -15.59 -2.27
CA ILE A 300 19.43 -14.88 -3.56
C ILE A 300 19.18 -15.93 -4.66
N PRO A 301 18.23 -15.73 -5.59
CA PRO A 301 17.42 -14.53 -5.83
C PRO A 301 15.99 -14.56 -5.22
N TYR A 302 15.69 -15.53 -4.33
CA TYR A 302 14.34 -15.82 -3.86
C TYR A 302 13.76 -14.80 -2.86
N LEU A 303 14.60 -14.11 -2.10
CA LEU A 303 14.17 -13.19 -1.04
C LEU A 303 14.65 -11.77 -1.33
N THR A 304 13.71 -10.81 -1.25
CA THR A 304 13.98 -9.37 -1.30
C THR A 304 13.25 -8.66 -0.18
N ILE A 305 13.89 -7.67 0.43
CA ILE A 305 13.37 -6.94 1.60
C ILE A 305 13.78 -5.47 1.50
N VAL A 306 12.86 -4.58 1.84
CA VAL A 306 13.15 -3.19 2.22
C VAL A 306 12.47 -2.92 3.56
N CYS A 307 13.22 -2.32 4.48
CA CYS A 307 12.78 -1.89 5.79
C CYS A 307 13.22 -0.44 5.99
N ASP A 308 12.28 0.44 6.24
CA ASP A 308 12.50 1.85 6.56
C ASP A 308 12.42 2.02 8.08
N GLY A 309 13.48 2.53 8.69
CA GLY A 309 13.53 2.78 10.12
C GLY A 309 12.71 4.03 10.47
N VAL A 310 11.65 3.89 11.28
CA VAL A 310 10.73 5.01 11.54
C VAL A 310 11.43 6.13 12.32
N GLY A 311 11.71 7.23 11.60
CA GLY A 311 12.39 8.42 12.13
C GLY A 311 11.64 9.15 13.25
N GLY A 312 12.40 9.87 14.10
CA GLY A 312 11.87 10.57 15.28
C GLY A 312 11.96 9.77 16.59
N HIS A 313 12.51 8.55 16.53
CA HIS A 313 12.78 7.64 17.64
C HIS A 313 14.25 7.21 17.56
N ASP A 314 15.01 7.26 18.66
CA ASP A 314 16.38 6.73 18.66
C ASP A 314 16.35 5.23 18.28
N GLY A 315 17.09 4.81 17.26
CA GLY A 315 17.30 3.39 16.92
C GLY A 315 16.54 2.86 15.70
N GLY A 316 16.04 3.70 14.80
CA GLY A 316 15.41 3.27 13.54
C GLY A 316 16.32 2.34 12.71
N GLU A 317 17.62 2.68 12.63
CA GLU A 317 18.65 1.87 11.96
C GLU A 317 18.83 0.49 12.61
N ILE A 318 18.64 0.41 13.93
CA ILE A 318 18.71 -0.86 14.66
C ILE A 318 17.49 -1.70 14.35
N ALA A 319 16.30 -1.08 14.31
CA ALA A 319 15.05 -1.77 14.03
C ALA A 319 15.04 -2.39 12.62
N SER A 320 15.39 -1.60 11.60
CA SER A 320 15.43 -2.05 10.20
C SER A 320 16.48 -3.14 9.98
N GLN A 321 17.68 -2.98 10.55
CA GLN A 321 18.73 -4.00 10.47
C GLN A 321 18.33 -5.30 11.17
N LEU A 322 17.75 -5.22 12.37
CA LEU A 322 17.30 -6.37 13.14
C LEU A 322 16.15 -7.11 12.43
N ALA A 323 15.26 -6.38 11.77
CA ALA A 323 14.20 -6.95 10.95
C ALA A 323 14.77 -7.78 9.79
N VAL A 324 15.62 -7.18 8.96
CA VAL A 324 16.24 -7.85 7.80
C VAL A 324 17.02 -9.10 8.23
N GLN A 325 17.85 -9.01 9.28
CA GLN A 325 18.64 -10.15 9.76
C GLN A 325 17.76 -11.29 10.27
N SER A 326 16.73 -10.98 11.06
CA SER A 326 15.80 -11.98 11.60
C SER A 326 14.98 -12.65 10.50
N LEU A 327 14.50 -11.87 9.52
CA LEU A 327 13.77 -12.38 8.36
C LEU A 327 14.64 -13.31 7.51
N LYS A 328 15.87 -12.93 7.18
CA LYS A 328 16.82 -13.78 6.44
C LYS A 328 16.93 -15.17 7.07
N ALA A 329 17.17 -15.23 8.38
CA ALA A 329 17.33 -16.49 9.11
C ALA A 329 16.05 -17.35 9.13
N LEU A 330 14.90 -16.75 9.44
CA LEU A 330 13.62 -17.46 9.52
C LEU A 330 13.15 -17.96 8.14
N ILE A 331 13.28 -17.14 7.11
CA ILE A 331 12.92 -17.51 5.73
C ILE A 331 13.85 -18.58 5.19
N GLN A 332 15.15 -18.53 5.50
CA GLN A 332 16.07 -19.60 5.12
C GLN A 332 15.65 -20.96 5.69
N ASN A 333 15.18 -20.99 6.93
CA ASN A 333 14.65 -22.22 7.54
C ASN A 333 13.35 -22.68 6.86
N LEU A 334 12.42 -21.76 6.60
CA LEU A 334 11.19 -22.06 5.87
C LEU A 334 11.48 -22.68 4.49
N LEU A 335 12.38 -22.09 3.72
CA LEU A 335 12.78 -22.60 2.41
C LEU A 335 13.46 -23.98 2.50
N ALA A 336 14.26 -24.21 3.54
CA ALA A 336 14.89 -25.50 3.78
C ALA A 336 13.87 -26.60 4.13
N GLU A 337 12.82 -26.27 4.89
CA GLU A 337 11.71 -27.17 5.20
C GLU A 337 10.92 -27.51 3.92
N ILE A 338 10.53 -26.51 3.14
CA ILE A 338 9.80 -26.70 1.88
C ILE A 338 10.59 -27.56 0.89
N ALA A 339 11.90 -27.34 0.78
CA ALA A 339 12.75 -28.12 -0.12
C ALA A 339 12.77 -29.63 0.20
N GLN A 340 12.47 -30.00 1.46
CA GLN A 340 12.40 -31.39 1.93
C GLN A 340 11.01 -32.01 1.79
N GLN A 341 9.97 -31.22 1.53
CA GLN A 341 8.60 -31.72 1.37
C GLN A 341 8.39 -32.29 -0.05
N GLU A 342 7.58 -33.35 -0.14
CA GLU A 342 7.16 -33.96 -1.41
C GLU A 342 5.82 -33.42 -1.92
N GLU A 343 4.99 -32.91 -1.00
CA GLU A 343 3.69 -32.31 -1.26
C GLU A 343 3.83 -30.78 -1.28
N LEU A 344 2.98 -30.12 -2.08
CA LEU A 344 2.93 -28.68 -2.13
C LEU A 344 2.28 -28.13 -0.86
N MET A 345 2.89 -27.12 -0.28
CA MET A 345 2.24 -26.29 0.73
C MET A 345 1.12 -25.48 0.08
N THR A 346 -0.04 -25.47 0.73
CA THR A 346 -1.17 -24.67 0.26
C THR A 346 -0.90 -23.19 0.49
N PRO A 347 -1.46 -22.28 -0.35
CA PRO A 347 -1.29 -20.85 -0.17
C PRO A 347 -1.66 -20.35 1.23
N ALA A 348 -2.76 -20.86 1.80
CA ALA A 348 -3.20 -20.50 3.14
C ALA A 348 -2.18 -20.90 4.24
N MET A 349 -1.49 -22.04 4.08
CA MET A 349 -0.44 -22.45 5.01
C MET A 349 0.80 -21.56 4.90
N VAL A 350 1.20 -21.20 3.68
CA VAL A 350 2.35 -20.30 3.44
C VAL A 350 2.06 -18.92 4.03
N ILE A 351 0.90 -18.33 3.73
CA ILE A 351 0.48 -17.03 4.27
C ILE A 351 0.55 -17.05 5.79
N LYS A 352 -0.06 -18.06 6.42
CA LYS A 352 -0.03 -18.20 7.88
C LYS A 352 1.40 -18.30 8.44
N GLN A 353 2.29 -19.05 7.80
CA GLN A 353 3.68 -19.14 8.27
C GLN A 353 4.41 -17.80 8.14
N LEU A 354 4.18 -17.05 7.05
CA LEU A 354 4.76 -15.72 6.88
C LEU A 354 4.22 -14.74 7.93
N GLU A 355 2.92 -14.77 8.25
CA GLU A 355 2.35 -13.97 9.34
C GLU A 355 3.05 -14.26 10.68
N GLU A 356 3.25 -15.54 11.02
CA GLU A 356 3.91 -15.94 12.26
C GLU A 356 5.40 -15.51 12.27
N ILE A 357 6.10 -15.63 11.14
CA ILE A 357 7.48 -15.15 11.01
C ILE A 357 7.54 -13.64 11.29
N VAL A 358 6.65 -12.86 10.68
CA VAL A 358 6.60 -11.40 10.90
C VAL A 358 6.28 -11.07 12.36
N ARG A 359 5.34 -11.80 12.99
CA ARG A 359 5.03 -11.65 14.43
C ARG A 359 6.24 -11.94 15.32
N VAL A 360 7.04 -12.96 14.99
CA VAL A 360 8.29 -13.27 15.69
C VAL A 360 9.29 -12.12 15.54
N VAL A 361 9.49 -11.61 14.32
CA VAL A 361 10.40 -10.48 14.07
C VAL A 361 9.96 -9.23 14.83
N ASN A 362 8.66 -8.93 14.84
CA ASN A 362 8.11 -7.85 15.64
C ASN A 362 8.45 -8.01 17.13
N ASN A 363 8.31 -9.22 17.67
CA ASN A 363 8.61 -9.50 19.07
C ASN A 363 10.11 -9.37 19.39
N VAL A 364 10.99 -9.69 18.45
CA VAL A 364 12.45 -9.48 18.60
C VAL A 364 12.76 -7.99 18.77
N ILE A 365 12.21 -7.13 17.91
CA ILE A 365 12.41 -5.67 18.00
C ILE A 365 11.73 -5.10 19.26
N SER A 366 10.51 -5.59 19.58
CA SER A 366 9.77 -5.19 20.77
C SER A 366 10.49 -5.58 22.07
N ALA A 367 11.14 -6.75 22.11
CA ALA A 367 11.95 -7.19 23.24
C ALA A 367 13.17 -6.28 23.43
N GLN A 368 13.89 -5.96 22.35
CA GLN A 368 15.02 -5.03 22.39
C GLN A 368 14.60 -3.64 22.89
N ASN A 369 13.42 -3.15 22.48
CA ASN A 369 12.83 -1.92 23.03
C ASN A 369 12.61 -2.01 24.55
N ASN A 370 12.06 -3.13 25.04
CA ASN A 370 11.78 -3.33 26.45
C ASN A 370 13.06 -3.42 27.29
N GLU A 371 14.09 -4.12 26.80
CA GLU A 371 15.40 -4.23 27.46
C GLU A 371 16.10 -2.88 27.60
N GLN A 372 15.92 -2.00 26.60
CA GLN A 372 16.44 -0.64 26.61
C GLN A 372 15.57 0.35 27.41
N GLY A 373 14.44 -0.11 27.97
CA GLY A 373 13.50 0.75 28.69
C GLY A 373 12.80 1.79 27.81
N LYS A 374 12.71 1.55 26.50
CA LYS A 374 12.05 2.45 25.55
C LYS A 374 10.53 2.29 25.62
N GLU A 375 9.85 3.39 25.92
CA GLU A 375 8.38 3.44 26.04
C GLU A 375 7.75 4.39 25.02
N LEU A 376 6.49 4.11 24.64
CA LEU A 376 5.68 4.99 23.79
C LEU A 376 6.45 5.47 22.55
N ARG A 377 6.63 6.79 22.42
CA ARG A 377 7.33 7.48 21.32
C ARG A 377 8.86 7.40 21.39
N GLN A 378 9.42 6.52 22.21
CA GLN A 378 10.85 6.21 22.22
C GLN A 378 11.14 4.83 21.65
N ARG A 379 10.11 4.01 21.42
CA ARG A 379 10.28 2.68 20.85
C ARG A 379 10.78 2.82 19.42
N MET A 380 11.86 2.13 19.10
CA MET A 380 12.30 1.97 17.72
C MET A 380 11.30 1.09 16.97
N GLY A 381 11.14 1.37 15.68
CA GLY A 381 10.30 0.58 14.80
C GLY A 381 10.73 0.72 13.36
N THR A 382 10.21 -0.14 12.50
CA THR A 382 10.53 -0.14 11.09
C THR A 382 9.35 -0.64 10.25
N THR A 383 9.26 -0.17 9.00
CA THR A 383 8.38 -0.76 7.99
C THR A 383 8.93 -2.12 7.54
N LEU A 384 8.15 -2.81 6.73
CA LEU A 384 8.56 -4.02 6.02
C LEU A 384 7.81 -4.10 4.71
N VAL A 385 8.53 -4.10 3.60
CA VAL A 385 8.07 -4.69 2.35
C VAL A 385 9.01 -5.81 1.96
N MET A 386 8.48 -7.03 1.81
CA MET A 386 9.25 -8.23 1.50
C MET A 386 8.59 -9.00 0.37
N ALA A 387 9.38 -9.45 -0.60
CA ALA A 387 8.92 -10.40 -1.59
C ALA A 387 9.71 -11.71 -1.52
N LEU A 388 8.97 -12.82 -1.50
CA LEU A 388 9.48 -14.19 -1.45
C LEU A 388 8.99 -14.96 -2.67
N GLN A 389 9.90 -15.29 -3.58
CA GLN A 389 9.63 -16.29 -4.60
C GLN A 389 9.79 -17.67 -3.97
N LEU A 390 8.68 -18.42 -3.89
CA LEU A 390 8.63 -19.70 -3.19
C LEU A 390 9.00 -20.86 -4.13
N PRO A 391 10.14 -21.55 -3.96
CA PRO A 391 10.57 -22.56 -4.91
C PRO A 391 10.00 -23.95 -4.64
N GLN A 392 8.67 -24.09 -4.66
CA GLN A 392 8.02 -25.38 -4.46
C GLN A 392 8.22 -26.30 -5.67
N LYS A 393 8.39 -27.60 -5.41
CA LYS A 393 8.55 -28.60 -6.49
C LYS A 393 7.19 -29.00 -7.04
N VAL A 394 6.86 -28.47 -8.21
CA VAL A 394 5.64 -28.85 -8.95
C VAL A 394 5.91 -30.09 -9.79
N LYS A 395 4.99 -31.07 -9.75
CA LYS A 395 5.07 -32.28 -10.58
C LYS A 395 4.60 -31.96 -12.01
N VAL A 396 5.52 -31.59 -12.90
CA VAL A 396 5.20 -31.32 -14.31
C VAL A 396 5.25 -32.62 -15.14
N LYS A 397 4.24 -32.87 -15.98
CA LYS A 397 4.13 -34.09 -16.83
C LYS A 397 5.03 -34.09 -18.08
N VAL A 398 5.81 -33.03 -18.30
CA VAL A 398 6.63 -32.86 -19.50
C VAL A 398 8.03 -33.44 -19.26
N SER A 399 8.45 -34.36 -20.14
CA SER A 399 9.75 -35.05 -20.28
C SER A 399 10.74 -34.93 -19.12
N GLU A 400 11.22 -36.07 -18.61
CA GLU A 400 12.22 -36.23 -17.54
C GLU A 400 13.49 -35.32 -17.66
N ASP A 401 13.75 -34.80 -18.86
CA ASP A 401 14.89 -33.96 -19.22
C ASP A 401 14.70 -32.45 -18.93
N LEU A 402 13.46 -31.94 -18.81
CA LEU A 402 13.16 -30.55 -18.43
C LEU A 402 12.57 -30.53 -17.02
N ARG A 403 13.45 -30.64 -16.02
CA ARG A 403 13.06 -30.46 -14.62
C ARG A 403 12.76 -28.99 -14.33
N SER A 404 11.59 -28.51 -14.71
CA SER A 404 11.01 -27.32 -14.09
C SER A 404 10.59 -27.68 -12.67
N ASN A 405 11.43 -27.30 -11.70
CA ASN A 405 11.34 -27.70 -10.30
C ASN A 405 10.85 -26.56 -9.39
N ASN A 406 10.27 -25.50 -9.95
CA ASN A 406 10.01 -24.26 -9.22
C ASN A 406 8.59 -23.77 -9.51
N SER A 407 7.78 -23.55 -8.48
CA SER A 407 6.49 -22.87 -8.60
C SER A 407 6.73 -21.37 -8.83
N HIS A 408 5.98 -20.76 -9.74
CA HIS A 408 6.16 -19.33 -10.02
C HIS A 408 5.47 -18.42 -8.99
N GLU A 409 5.36 -18.91 -7.76
CA GLU A 409 4.66 -18.22 -6.68
C GLU A 409 5.53 -17.12 -6.09
N LEU A 410 4.96 -15.93 -5.97
CA LEU A 410 5.54 -14.78 -5.33
C LEU A 410 4.62 -14.33 -4.19
N TYR A 411 5.14 -14.29 -2.97
CA TYR A 411 4.43 -13.76 -1.82
C TYR A 411 5.00 -12.39 -1.46
N LEU A 412 4.15 -11.38 -1.45
CA LEU A 412 4.46 -10.03 -1.01
C LEU A 412 3.91 -9.83 0.40
N VAL A 413 4.75 -9.37 1.32
CA VAL A 413 4.42 -9.09 2.71
C VAL A 413 4.66 -7.61 2.97
N ASN A 414 3.66 -6.89 3.46
CA ASN A 414 3.73 -5.46 3.74
C ASN A 414 3.31 -5.14 5.20
N VAL A 415 4.07 -4.23 5.83
CA VAL A 415 3.75 -3.51 7.06
C VAL A 415 4.31 -2.09 6.91
N GLY A 416 3.47 -1.08 6.94
CA GLY A 416 3.88 0.32 6.78
C GLY A 416 3.61 0.87 5.38
N ASP A 417 4.36 1.89 5.00
CA ASP A 417 4.22 2.70 3.79
C ASP A 417 5.37 2.53 2.79
N SER A 418 6.31 1.63 3.05
CA SER A 418 7.20 1.13 2.00
C SER A 418 6.39 0.36 0.95
N ARG A 419 6.79 0.45 -0.32
CA ARG A 419 5.95 0.03 -1.43
C ARG A 419 6.58 -1.04 -2.31
N ALA A 420 5.72 -1.81 -2.97
CA ALA A 420 6.13 -2.69 -4.07
C ALA A 420 5.35 -2.38 -5.34
N TYR A 421 6.01 -2.56 -6.48
CA TYR A 421 5.51 -2.27 -7.81
C TYR A 421 5.80 -3.42 -8.77
N TRP A 422 4.83 -3.71 -9.64
CA TRP A 422 5.05 -4.54 -10.82
C TRP A 422 5.12 -3.64 -12.06
N ILE A 423 6.26 -3.69 -12.76
CA ILE A 423 6.51 -2.90 -13.96
C ILE A 423 6.64 -3.86 -15.14
N SER A 424 5.73 -3.71 -16.10
CA SER A 424 5.75 -4.42 -17.38
C SER A 424 6.35 -3.52 -18.48
N GLU A 425 6.33 -3.98 -19.73
CA GLU A 425 6.73 -3.15 -20.86
C GLU A 425 5.83 -1.90 -21.02
N ASN A 426 4.55 -1.99 -20.60
CA ASN A 426 3.55 -0.96 -20.92
C ASN A 426 2.77 -0.45 -19.70
N SER A 427 3.11 -0.87 -18.47
CA SER A 427 2.40 -0.45 -17.26
C SER A 427 3.27 -0.53 -16.01
N CYS A 428 2.90 0.29 -15.02
CA CYS A 428 3.44 0.25 -13.66
C CYS A 428 2.26 0.16 -12.68
N GLN A 429 2.24 -0.89 -11.86
CA GLN A 429 1.16 -1.17 -10.92
C GLN A 429 1.71 -1.20 -9.50
N ARG A 430 1.23 -0.30 -8.63
CA ARG A 430 1.50 -0.36 -7.19
C ARG A 430 0.78 -1.57 -6.60
N LEU A 431 1.53 -2.51 -6.04
CA LEU A 431 1.01 -3.75 -5.47
C LEU A 431 0.53 -3.59 -4.03
N THR A 432 1.19 -2.72 -3.26
CA THR A 432 0.87 -2.48 -1.85
C THR A 432 -0.20 -1.39 -1.64
N VAL A 433 -0.82 -1.45 -0.46
CA VAL A 433 -1.58 -0.37 0.15
C VAL A 433 -0.84 0.04 1.42
N ASP A 434 -0.61 1.33 1.57
CA ASP A 434 0.15 1.87 2.70
C ASP A 434 -0.65 1.71 4.00
N ASP A 435 0.02 1.34 5.08
CA ASP A 435 -0.57 1.30 6.42
C ASP A 435 -0.56 2.69 7.08
N ASP A 436 -1.16 3.69 6.42
CA ASP A 436 -1.22 5.07 6.88
C ASP A 436 -2.63 5.50 7.34
N VAL A 437 -2.74 6.67 7.97
CA VAL A 437 -4.04 7.21 8.41
C VAL A 437 -4.95 7.42 7.20
N ALA A 438 -4.42 7.90 6.07
CA ALA A 438 -5.23 8.15 4.89
C ALA A 438 -5.94 6.87 4.40
N SER A 439 -5.20 5.79 4.18
CA SER A 439 -5.72 4.51 3.73
C SER A 439 -6.69 3.91 4.76
N ARG A 440 -6.41 4.06 6.07
CA ARG A 440 -7.33 3.63 7.12
C ARG A 440 -8.67 4.36 7.05
N GLU A 441 -8.68 5.69 6.89
CA GLU A 441 -9.94 6.44 6.80
C GLU A 441 -10.75 6.07 5.54
N VAL A 442 -10.09 5.69 4.45
CA VAL A 442 -10.74 5.13 3.27
C VAL A 442 -11.35 3.76 3.58
N ILE A 443 -10.56 2.82 4.11
CA ILE A 443 -11.01 1.45 4.39
C ILE A 443 -12.15 1.43 5.42
N LEU A 444 -12.20 2.40 6.35
CA LEU A 444 -13.30 2.56 7.31
C LEU A 444 -14.55 3.23 6.71
N GLY A 445 -14.50 3.64 5.43
CA GLY A 445 -15.60 4.30 4.73
C GLY A 445 -15.84 5.73 5.20
N HIS A 446 -14.83 6.42 5.74
CA HIS A 446 -14.97 7.78 6.27
C HIS A 446 -14.68 8.88 5.22
N SER A 447 -13.81 8.64 4.25
CA SER A 447 -13.38 9.64 3.27
C SER A 447 -12.84 9.01 1.98
N LEU A 448 -12.87 9.74 0.87
CA LEU A 448 -12.10 9.36 -0.31
C LEU A 448 -10.60 9.51 -0.04
N TYR A 449 -9.75 8.77 -0.76
CA TYR A 449 -8.30 8.76 -0.51
C TYR A 449 -7.67 10.14 -0.65
N TRP A 450 -8.01 10.87 -1.72
CA TRP A 450 -7.50 12.22 -1.94
C TRP A 450 -8.00 13.22 -0.88
N GLU A 451 -9.19 13.02 -0.29
CA GLU A 451 -9.69 13.84 0.83
C GLU A 451 -8.88 13.54 2.10
N ALA A 452 -8.62 12.25 2.35
CA ALA A 452 -7.87 11.78 3.50
C ALA A 452 -6.41 12.26 3.48
N GLN A 453 -5.80 12.32 2.30
CA GLN A 453 -4.44 12.84 2.09
C GLN A 453 -4.27 14.31 2.50
N ARG A 454 -5.34 15.11 2.56
CA ARG A 454 -5.28 16.53 2.97
C ARG A 454 -5.14 16.72 4.48
N ARG A 455 -5.31 15.65 5.25
CA ARG A 455 -5.16 15.71 6.69
C ARG A 455 -3.69 15.92 7.05
N SER A 456 -3.44 16.67 8.12
CA SER A 456 -2.08 16.88 8.61
C SER A 456 -1.39 15.60 9.11
N ASP A 457 -2.18 14.58 9.46
CA ASP A 457 -1.72 13.29 9.96
C ASP A 457 -1.87 12.17 8.91
N ALA A 458 -2.14 12.50 7.64
CA ALA A 458 -2.46 11.54 6.59
C ALA A 458 -1.43 10.41 6.44
N GLY A 459 -0.15 10.77 6.32
CA GLY A 459 0.97 9.83 6.19
C GLY A 459 1.44 9.22 7.53
N ALA A 460 0.74 9.45 8.65
CA ALA A 460 1.14 8.83 9.90
C ALA A 460 0.88 7.31 9.85
N LEU A 461 1.93 6.53 10.08
CA LEU A 461 1.85 5.07 10.15
C LEU A 461 0.84 4.60 11.20
N THR A 462 -0.01 3.66 10.80
CA THR A 462 -0.99 2.98 11.67
C THR A 462 -0.44 1.70 12.28
N GLN A 463 0.55 1.09 11.63
CA GLN A 463 1.34 -0.02 12.15
C GLN A 463 2.77 0.00 11.60
N ALA A 464 3.71 -0.49 12.42
CA ALA A 464 5.11 -0.68 12.10
C ALA A 464 5.68 -1.77 13.02
N LEU A 465 6.70 -2.51 12.57
CA LEU A 465 7.32 -3.56 13.36
C LEU A 465 8.00 -3.01 14.62
N GLY A 466 7.88 -3.72 15.73
CA GLY A 466 8.54 -3.43 17.00
C GLY A 466 7.87 -2.38 17.89
N THR A 467 6.94 -1.60 17.33
CA THR A 467 6.26 -0.51 18.04
C THR A 467 5.23 -0.99 19.07
N ARG A 468 4.64 -2.17 18.84
CA ARG A 468 3.58 -2.77 19.68
C ARG A 468 3.77 -4.28 19.81
N ASP A 469 3.01 -4.91 20.69
CA ASP A 469 2.96 -6.37 20.79
C ASP A 469 2.44 -6.99 19.48
N ALA A 470 2.96 -8.16 19.13
CA ALA A 470 2.61 -8.82 17.86
C ALA A 470 1.11 -9.04 17.69
N ASP A 471 0.34 -9.23 18.76
CA ASP A 471 -1.12 -9.42 18.72
C ASP A 471 -1.88 -8.25 18.04
N PHE A 472 -1.27 -7.05 17.99
CA PHE A 472 -1.84 -5.86 17.33
C PHE A 472 -1.28 -5.61 15.93
N LEU A 473 -0.38 -6.47 15.45
CA LEU A 473 0.21 -6.39 14.12
C LEU A 473 -0.61 -7.22 13.14
N HIS A 474 -0.94 -6.64 12.00
CA HIS A 474 -1.72 -7.27 10.94
C HIS A 474 -1.00 -7.07 9.60
N PRO A 475 0.04 -7.89 9.31
CA PRO A 475 0.75 -7.78 8.04
C PRO A 475 -0.17 -8.12 6.88
N THR A 476 -0.09 -7.34 5.81
CA THR A 476 -0.80 -7.63 4.56
C THR A 476 0.04 -8.59 3.73
N ILE A 477 -0.51 -9.76 3.39
CA ILE A 477 0.19 -10.76 2.58
C ILE A 477 -0.61 -11.06 1.32
N GLN A 478 -0.01 -10.79 0.17
CA GLN A 478 -0.60 -11.05 -1.13
C GLN A 478 0.21 -12.08 -1.90
N ARG A 479 -0.48 -12.89 -2.70
CA ARG A 479 0.12 -13.91 -3.55
C ARG A 479 -0.06 -13.56 -5.01
N PHE A 480 1.02 -13.69 -5.77
CA PHE A 480 1.05 -13.51 -7.22
C PHE A 480 1.66 -14.73 -7.90
N ILE A 481 1.29 -14.94 -9.17
CA ILE A 481 1.95 -15.91 -10.05
C ILE A 481 2.74 -15.14 -11.10
N ILE A 482 4.04 -15.41 -11.18
CA ILE A 482 4.91 -14.83 -12.19
C ILE A 482 4.67 -15.58 -13.51
N GLU A 483 3.85 -15.00 -14.37
CA GLU A 483 3.48 -15.57 -15.67
C GLU A 483 3.77 -14.65 -16.86
N ASP A 484 4.36 -13.48 -16.62
CA ASP A 484 4.92 -12.60 -17.64
C ASP A 484 6.33 -12.13 -17.24
N GLU A 485 7.12 -11.72 -18.23
CA GLU A 485 8.35 -10.98 -17.95
C GLU A 485 8.00 -9.61 -17.36
N GLY A 486 8.76 -9.17 -16.36
CA GLY A 486 8.50 -7.91 -15.66
C GLY A 486 9.56 -7.60 -14.62
N LEU A 487 9.44 -6.43 -14.01
CA LEU A 487 10.26 -5.98 -12.91
C LEU A 487 9.39 -5.88 -11.66
N LEU A 488 9.81 -6.54 -10.60
CA LEU A 488 9.32 -6.30 -9.25
C LEU A 488 10.25 -5.29 -8.58
N LEU A 489 9.71 -4.14 -8.17
CA LEU A 489 10.45 -3.08 -7.50
C LEU A 489 9.92 -2.93 -6.08
N LEU A 490 10.78 -3.06 -5.07
CA LEU A 490 10.51 -2.73 -3.67
C LEU A 490 11.28 -1.45 -3.32
N CYS A 491 10.65 -0.54 -2.57
CA CYS A 491 11.31 0.69 -2.14
C CYS A 491 10.74 1.30 -0.87
N SER A 492 11.55 2.12 -0.19
CA SER A 492 11.10 2.98 0.92
C SER A 492 10.33 4.22 0.41
N ASP A 493 9.78 5.00 1.34
CA ASP A 493 9.05 6.23 1.03
C ASP A 493 9.96 7.28 0.36
N GLY A 494 11.26 7.30 0.68
CA GLY A 494 12.22 8.20 0.04
C GLY A 494 12.30 8.07 -1.48
N LEU A 495 12.00 6.90 -2.06
CA LEU A 495 11.75 6.80 -3.50
C LEU A 495 10.28 7.07 -3.85
N SER A 496 9.33 6.45 -3.16
CA SER A 496 7.96 6.37 -3.64
C SER A 496 7.07 7.59 -3.35
N ASP A 497 7.50 8.46 -2.43
CA ASP A 497 6.86 9.73 -2.15
C ASP A 497 6.71 10.59 -3.40
N ASN A 498 5.61 11.34 -3.45
CA ASN A 498 5.23 12.19 -4.58
C ASN A 498 5.00 11.41 -5.88
N ASP A 499 4.65 10.12 -5.79
CA ASP A 499 4.34 9.22 -6.92
C ASP A 499 5.48 9.15 -7.95
N LEU A 500 6.73 9.22 -7.48
CA LEU A 500 7.91 9.35 -8.33
C LEU A 500 8.15 8.09 -9.17
N VAL A 501 7.80 6.91 -8.66
CA VAL A 501 7.89 5.63 -9.41
C VAL A 501 6.87 5.63 -10.55
N GLU A 502 5.62 5.97 -10.26
CA GLU A 502 4.52 6.05 -11.21
C GLU A 502 4.78 7.08 -12.31
N GLN A 503 5.51 8.16 -12.00
CA GLN A 503 5.87 9.21 -12.98
C GLN A 503 7.12 8.87 -13.80
N SER A 504 8.01 7.99 -13.33
CA SER A 504 9.32 7.78 -13.96
C SER A 504 9.53 6.39 -14.57
N TRP A 505 8.63 5.42 -14.34
CA TRP A 505 8.82 4.02 -14.77
C TRP A 505 9.11 3.84 -16.26
N GLU A 506 8.52 4.66 -17.14
CA GLU A 506 8.72 4.59 -18.60
C GLU A 506 10.18 4.87 -19.00
N SER A 507 10.93 5.61 -18.18
CA SER A 507 12.32 5.98 -18.46
C SER A 507 13.33 4.83 -18.28
N TYR A 508 12.96 3.78 -17.53
CA TYR A 508 13.85 2.65 -17.24
C TYR A 508 13.20 1.28 -17.48
N GLY A 509 11.91 1.10 -17.16
CA GLY A 509 11.23 -0.20 -17.18
C GLY A 509 11.34 -0.92 -18.52
N PRO A 510 10.87 -0.31 -19.63
CA PRO A 510 10.96 -0.90 -20.96
C PRO A 510 12.41 -1.16 -21.40
N ALA A 511 13.34 -0.25 -21.09
CA ALA A 511 14.75 -0.37 -21.47
C ALA A 511 15.43 -1.55 -20.76
N VAL A 512 15.15 -1.76 -19.47
CA VAL A 512 15.66 -2.92 -18.72
C VAL A 512 15.09 -4.22 -19.28
N LEU A 513 13.77 -4.27 -19.52
CA LEU A 513 13.11 -5.45 -20.08
C LEU A 513 13.62 -5.81 -21.48
N LYS A 514 13.92 -4.81 -22.32
CA LYS A 514 14.54 -5.01 -23.66
C LYS A 514 16.04 -5.32 -23.61
N GLY A 515 16.68 -5.16 -22.44
CA GLY A 515 18.13 -5.35 -22.28
C GLY A 515 18.96 -4.19 -22.83
N GLU A 516 18.36 -3.03 -23.02
CA GLU A 516 19.00 -1.78 -23.44
C GLU A 516 19.65 -1.04 -22.26
N MET A 517 19.19 -1.33 -21.04
CA MET A 517 19.71 -0.86 -19.76
C MET A 517 19.92 -2.04 -18.82
N SER A 518 21.01 -2.03 -18.03
CA SER A 518 21.23 -3.05 -16.99
C SER A 518 20.35 -2.81 -15.76
N LEU A 519 20.14 -3.86 -14.97
CA LEU A 519 19.35 -3.77 -13.74
C LEU A 519 20.02 -2.84 -12.71
N GLU A 520 21.36 -2.88 -12.66
CA GLU A 520 22.19 -2.03 -11.83
C GLU A 520 22.11 -0.55 -12.21
N GLU A 521 22.15 -0.23 -13.50
CA GLU A 521 22.02 1.15 -13.99
C GLU A 521 20.64 1.73 -13.65
N ALA A 522 19.59 0.92 -13.74
CA ALA A 522 18.23 1.34 -13.37
C ALA A 522 18.06 1.59 -11.87
N VAL A 523 18.61 0.71 -11.01
CA VAL A 523 18.58 0.93 -9.56
C VAL A 523 19.38 2.18 -9.17
N LEU A 524 20.55 2.38 -9.78
CA LEU A 524 21.37 3.58 -9.55
C LEU A 524 20.66 4.86 -10.00
N SER A 525 19.99 4.84 -11.16
CA SER A 525 19.26 6.00 -11.67
C SER A 525 18.07 6.36 -10.76
N LEU A 526 17.36 5.37 -10.22
CA LEU A 526 16.27 5.57 -9.26
C LEU A 526 16.75 6.21 -7.96
N VAL A 527 17.88 5.74 -7.39
CA VAL A 527 18.41 6.36 -6.16
C VAL A 527 18.91 7.78 -6.43
N HIS A 528 19.53 8.05 -7.58
CA HIS A 528 19.88 9.42 -7.94
C HIS A 528 18.65 10.32 -8.10
N LEU A 529 17.59 9.81 -8.74
CA LEU A 529 16.33 10.52 -8.91
C LEU A 529 15.67 10.82 -7.55
N ALA A 530 15.62 9.84 -6.65
CA ALA A 530 15.14 10.02 -5.28
C ALA A 530 15.97 11.07 -4.52
N ASN A 531 17.29 11.02 -4.58
CA ASN A 531 18.15 12.01 -3.94
C ASN A 531 17.95 13.44 -4.52
N GLU A 532 17.59 13.56 -5.79
CA GLU A 532 17.29 14.85 -6.42
C GLU A 532 15.91 15.39 -6.01
N LYS A 533 14.87 14.54 -5.98
CA LYS A 533 13.47 14.95 -5.79
C LYS A 533 13.00 14.86 -4.32
N ASN A 534 13.44 13.83 -3.62
CA ASN A 534 13.04 13.44 -2.27
C ASN A 534 14.25 13.34 -1.31
N GLY A 535 15.38 13.98 -1.60
CA GLY A 535 16.63 13.85 -0.83
C GLY A 535 16.60 14.37 0.62
N TYR A 536 15.42 14.69 1.16
CA TYR A 536 15.19 14.89 2.58
C TYR A 536 15.13 13.57 3.37
N ASP A 537 14.95 12.43 2.69
CA ASP A 537 14.90 11.10 3.31
C ASP A 537 16.02 10.14 2.90
N ASN A 538 16.12 9.03 3.63
CA ASN A 538 16.86 7.85 3.20
C ASN A 538 16.18 7.23 1.98
N THR A 539 16.93 6.47 1.17
CA THR A 539 16.33 5.82 0.00
C THR A 539 16.88 4.42 -0.14
N SER A 540 15.97 3.45 -0.19
CA SER A 540 16.30 2.05 -0.42
C SER A 540 15.46 1.47 -1.54
N VAL A 541 16.12 0.72 -2.41
CA VAL A 541 15.53 0.18 -3.64
C VAL A 541 16.04 -1.23 -3.85
N VAL A 542 15.14 -2.17 -4.08
CA VAL A 542 15.47 -3.53 -4.54
C VAL A 542 14.63 -3.85 -5.77
N MET A 543 15.28 -4.13 -6.88
CA MET A 543 14.63 -4.47 -8.14
C MET A 543 14.96 -5.91 -8.52
N THR A 544 13.93 -6.69 -8.80
CA THR A 544 14.00 -8.07 -9.28
C THR A 544 13.44 -8.13 -10.69
N ARG A 545 14.26 -8.56 -11.65
CA ARG A 545 13.83 -8.87 -13.00
C ARG A 545 13.38 -10.32 -13.09
N CYS A 546 12.14 -10.53 -13.51
CA CYS A 546 11.52 -11.82 -13.71
C CYS A 546 11.48 -12.15 -15.21
N ARG A 547 11.99 -13.32 -15.61
CA ARG A 547 11.93 -13.80 -17.00
C ARG A 547 11.57 -15.28 -17.06
N MET A 548 10.71 -15.68 -18.00
CA MET A 548 10.45 -17.09 -18.27
C MET A 548 10.97 -17.44 -19.67
N SER A 549 11.97 -18.30 -19.72
CA SER A 549 12.56 -18.71 -20.99
C SER A 549 13.14 -20.13 -20.89
N PRO A 550 12.98 -20.95 -21.95
CA PRO A 550 13.71 -22.21 -22.06
C PRO A 550 15.23 -21.99 -22.20
N ASP A 551 15.65 -20.82 -22.67
CA ASP A 551 17.07 -20.46 -22.80
C ASP A 551 17.66 -20.10 -21.43
N LYS A 552 18.81 -20.70 -21.10
CA LYS A 552 19.57 -20.30 -19.91
C LYS A 552 20.16 -18.91 -20.10
N VAL A 553 20.14 -18.10 -19.04
CA VAL A 553 20.86 -16.81 -18.97
C VAL A 553 22.33 -17.03 -19.35
N VAL A 554 22.74 -16.51 -20.50
CA VAL A 554 24.15 -16.45 -20.89
C VAL A 554 24.77 -15.24 -20.18
N LEU A 555 25.35 -15.48 -19.01
CA LEU A 555 25.97 -14.41 -18.20
C LEU A 555 27.22 -13.78 -18.85
N PHE A 556 27.74 -14.32 -19.95
CA PHE A 556 28.87 -13.75 -20.69
C PHE A 556 28.78 -14.04 -22.18
N ASN A 557 28.54 -13.01 -22.99
CA ASN A 557 28.84 -13.07 -24.42
C ASN A 557 30.34 -12.86 -24.60
N SER A 558 31.12 -13.92 -24.42
CA SER A 558 32.54 -13.95 -24.79
C SER A 558 32.64 -13.96 -26.32
N LYS A 559 32.41 -12.82 -26.98
CA LYS A 559 32.74 -12.69 -28.40
C LYS A 559 34.23 -12.34 -28.49
N PRO A 560 35.12 -13.26 -28.93
CA PRO A 560 36.47 -12.85 -29.27
C PRO A 560 36.36 -11.90 -30.47
N ALA A 561 36.89 -10.68 -30.31
CA ALA A 561 37.06 -9.76 -31.41
C ALA A 561 38.13 -10.30 -32.37
N SER A 562 37.73 -11.18 -33.29
CA SER A 562 38.47 -11.51 -34.49
C SER A 562 37.78 -10.88 -35.69
N ALA A 563 38.02 -9.59 -35.89
CA ALA A 563 37.82 -8.95 -37.18
C ALA A 563 38.98 -7.96 -37.38
N SER A 564 39.93 -8.38 -38.19
CA SER A 564 40.97 -7.55 -38.78
C SER A 564 40.34 -6.36 -39.50
N VAL A 565 40.57 -5.16 -38.98
CA VAL A 565 40.38 -3.92 -39.73
C VAL A 565 41.68 -3.13 -39.66
N SER A 566 42.27 -2.95 -40.83
CA SER A 566 43.48 -2.19 -41.12
C SER A 566 43.28 -0.71 -40.80
N LEU A 567 44.20 -0.15 -40.01
CA LEU A 567 44.32 1.29 -39.75
C LEU A 567 44.92 2.01 -40.98
N PRO A 568 44.34 3.12 -41.45
CA PRO A 568 45.08 4.13 -42.19
C PRO A 568 45.81 5.07 -41.22
N MET A 569 47.08 5.31 -41.52
CA MET A 569 47.99 6.20 -40.81
C MET A 569 47.47 7.65 -40.76
N SER A 570 47.69 8.29 -39.61
CA SER A 570 47.51 9.72 -39.38
C SER A 570 48.53 10.59 -40.12
N PRO A 571 48.29 11.91 -40.20
CA PRO A 571 49.36 12.87 -40.06
C PRO A 571 49.19 13.69 -38.78
N SER A 572 50.33 13.84 -38.11
CA SER A 572 50.66 14.68 -36.97
C SER A 572 50.21 16.13 -37.08
N LEU A 573 49.83 16.75 -35.96
CA LEU A 573 50.29 18.09 -35.58
C LEU A 573 50.20 18.27 -34.05
N SER A 574 51.29 18.81 -33.52
CA SER A 574 51.64 19.09 -32.13
C SER A 574 50.92 20.31 -31.55
N ALA A 575 50.48 20.22 -30.29
CA ALA A 575 50.53 21.34 -29.34
C ALA A 575 50.41 20.82 -27.90
N SER A 576 51.45 21.09 -27.12
CA SER A 576 51.61 20.85 -25.70
C SER A 576 50.85 21.87 -24.85
N VAL A 577 50.09 21.42 -23.83
CA VAL A 577 49.92 22.14 -22.57
C VAL A 577 49.88 21.13 -21.42
N SER A 578 50.66 21.42 -20.38
CA SER A 578 50.93 20.58 -19.21
C SER A 578 50.09 20.98 -18.00
N LEU A 579 50.03 20.06 -17.01
CA LEU A 579 49.75 20.19 -15.56
C LEU A 579 48.42 19.58 -15.06
N PRO A 580 48.36 19.08 -13.81
CA PRO A 580 49.22 18.05 -13.21
C PRO A 580 48.41 16.91 -12.56
N MET A 581 49.06 15.76 -12.36
CA MET A 581 48.54 14.68 -11.52
C MET A 581 48.43 15.13 -10.06
N SER A 582 47.32 14.80 -9.41
CA SER A 582 47.24 14.69 -7.96
C SER A 582 46.52 13.38 -7.64
N SER A 583 47.29 12.46 -7.07
CA SER A 583 46.85 11.19 -6.50
C SER A 583 45.90 11.42 -5.33
N VAL A 584 44.68 10.90 -5.40
CA VAL A 584 43.84 10.69 -4.21
C VAL A 584 43.50 9.21 -4.12
N SER A 585 43.99 8.62 -3.03
CA SER A 585 43.76 7.26 -2.59
C SER A 585 42.26 7.00 -2.42
N ALA A 586 41.72 6.02 -3.14
CA ALA A 586 40.38 5.50 -2.89
C ALA A 586 40.38 4.76 -1.54
N LYS A 587 39.67 5.32 -0.55
CA LYS A 587 39.13 4.58 0.58
C LYS A 587 37.62 4.55 0.42
N THR A 588 37.08 3.36 0.21
CA THR A 588 35.67 3.03 0.26
C THR A 588 35.11 3.36 1.66
N PRO A 589 33.95 4.00 1.80
CA PRO A 589 33.31 4.12 3.09
C PRO A 589 32.43 2.88 3.34
N GLU A 590 32.89 2.01 4.23
CA GLU A 590 31.98 1.13 4.98
C GLU A 590 31.12 1.99 5.91
N SER A 591 29.81 1.74 5.96
CA SER A 591 28.88 2.38 6.89
C SER A 591 29.30 2.08 8.33
N LYS A 592 29.94 3.04 9.00
CA LYS A 592 30.32 2.91 10.40
C LYS A 592 29.11 3.19 11.28
N LEU A 593 28.63 2.17 11.99
CA LEU A 593 27.70 2.29 13.12
C LEU A 593 28.14 3.42 14.07
N SER A 594 27.19 4.23 14.54
CA SER A 594 27.46 5.26 15.54
C SER A 594 27.93 4.63 16.86
N GLU A 595 28.72 5.34 17.68
CA GLU A 595 29.16 4.84 19.00
C GLU A 595 27.97 4.50 19.92
N SER A 596 26.88 5.26 19.82
CA SER A 596 25.60 4.95 20.45
C SER A 596 24.99 3.64 19.94
N SER A 597 24.98 3.39 18.63
CA SER A 597 24.44 2.15 18.03
C SER A 597 25.29 0.92 18.39
N LYS A 598 26.62 1.07 18.50
CA LYS A 598 27.51 0.00 18.96
C LYS A 598 27.28 -0.39 20.42
N GLN A 599 27.06 0.59 21.29
CA GLN A 599 26.71 0.36 22.70
C GLN A 599 25.36 -0.35 22.86
N LEU A 600 24.45 -0.19 21.88
CA LEU A 600 23.15 -0.87 21.86
C LEU A 600 23.22 -2.31 21.33
N LEU A 601 24.21 -2.65 20.49
CA LEU A 601 24.43 -3.99 19.94
C LEU A 601 25.35 -4.86 20.79
N TYR A 602 26.31 -4.25 21.51
CA TYR A 602 27.29 -4.92 22.35
C TYR A 602 27.39 -4.21 23.71
N PRO A 603 26.61 -4.58 24.74
CA PRO A 603 26.86 -4.09 26.08
C PRO A 603 28.23 -4.60 26.55
N GLU A 604 29.20 -3.70 26.73
CA GLU A 604 30.52 -4.05 27.27
C GLU A 604 30.35 -4.78 28.61
N THR A 605 30.89 -6.00 28.67
CA THR A 605 30.96 -6.78 29.90
C THR A 605 31.97 -6.09 30.82
N ALA A 606 31.51 -5.71 32.02
CA ALA A 606 32.37 -5.09 33.03
C ALA A 606 33.56 -6.01 33.37
N PRO A 607 34.81 -5.50 33.39
CA PRO A 607 35.95 -6.29 33.84
C PRO A 607 35.95 -6.45 35.37
N ASP A 608 36.29 -7.66 35.81
CA ASP A 608 36.39 -8.12 37.20
C ASP A 608 37.38 -7.27 38.05
N PRO A 609 37.12 -7.02 39.35
CA PRO A 609 37.94 -6.07 40.13
C PRO A 609 39.19 -6.75 40.72
N GLY A 610 40.35 -6.46 40.15
CA GLY A 610 41.68 -6.67 40.76
C GLY A 610 42.12 -5.49 41.64
N PRO A 611 43.10 -5.68 42.54
CA PRO A 611 43.10 -5.08 43.87
C PRO A 611 43.56 -3.62 43.95
N ALA A 612 43.10 -3.00 45.04
CA ALA A 612 43.23 -1.60 45.41
C ALA A 612 44.67 -1.08 45.52
N ASP A 613 44.88 0.15 45.04
CA ASP A 613 45.79 1.10 45.68
C ASP A 613 45.34 2.57 45.48
N GLN A 614 45.69 3.38 46.46
CA GLN A 614 44.96 4.56 46.95
C GLN A 614 45.18 5.85 46.10
N LYS A 615 44.10 6.63 45.90
CA LYS A 615 44.15 8.05 45.44
C LYS A 615 43.94 9.03 46.60
N PRO A 616 44.52 10.24 46.55
CA PRO A 616 44.29 11.27 47.57
C PRO A 616 42.99 12.05 47.33
N GLN A 617 42.43 12.53 48.43
CA GLN A 617 41.13 13.20 48.59
C GLN A 617 41.07 14.60 47.96
N GLN A 618 39.96 14.89 47.27
CA GLN A 618 39.40 16.24 47.13
C GLN A 618 37.91 16.21 47.47
N PHE A 619 37.58 16.52 48.73
CA PHE A 619 36.21 16.66 49.24
C PHE A 619 36.09 18.00 49.96
N LYS A 620 35.75 19.07 49.25
CA LYS A 620 35.22 20.31 49.84
C LYS A 620 34.33 21.05 48.83
N LEU A 621 33.08 20.60 48.66
CA LEU A 621 32.02 21.49 48.15
C LEU A 621 30.57 21.11 48.52
N LEU A 622 30.32 20.00 49.22
CA LEU A 622 28.93 19.54 49.47
C LEU A 622 28.32 19.95 50.82
N LEU A 623 29.08 20.57 51.73
CA LEU A 623 28.58 20.93 53.06
C LEU A 623 27.72 22.22 53.16
N PRO A 624 27.87 23.26 52.31
CA PRO A 624 27.03 24.47 52.44
C PRO A 624 25.63 24.32 51.82
N MET A 625 25.43 23.39 50.88
CA MET A 625 24.13 23.18 50.19
C MET A 625 23.08 22.49 51.08
N LEU A 626 23.51 21.54 51.93
CA LEU A 626 22.61 20.87 52.89
C LEU A 626 22.11 21.84 53.99
N GLY A 627 22.93 22.81 54.39
CA GLY A 627 22.55 23.83 55.37
C GLY A 627 21.46 24.77 54.84
N LEU A 628 21.53 25.16 53.56
CA LEU A 628 20.54 26.05 52.95
C LEU A 628 19.17 25.36 52.79
N LEU A 629 19.17 24.08 52.45
CA LEU A 629 17.95 23.27 52.30
C LEU A 629 17.23 23.08 53.65
N ALA A 630 17.98 22.84 54.74
CA ALA A 630 17.41 22.74 56.08
C ALA A 630 16.77 24.05 56.56
N LEU A 631 17.38 25.19 56.21
CA LEU A 631 16.88 26.53 56.57
C LEU A 631 15.59 26.88 55.80
N MET A 632 15.50 26.52 54.52
CA MET A 632 14.29 26.69 53.70
C MET A 632 13.13 25.82 54.21
N LEU A 633 13.39 24.58 54.60
CA LEU A 633 12.37 23.69 55.16
C LEU A 633 11.89 24.17 56.54
N ALA A 634 12.79 24.69 57.38
CA ALA A 634 12.42 25.28 58.67
C ALA A 634 11.56 26.55 58.51
N ALA A 635 11.90 27.42 57.55
CA ALA A 635 11.12 28.63 57.26
C ALA A 635 9.73 28.31 56.68
N GLY A 636 9.64 27.33 55.78
CA GLY A 636 8.37 26.85 55.22
C GLY A 636 7.46 26.22 56.28
N GLY A 637 8.03 25.42 57.20
CA GLY A 637 7.31 24.85 58.33
C GLY A 637 6.77 25.91 59.29
N LEU A 638 7.56 26.95 59.59
CA LEU A 638 7.13 28.04 60.46
C LEU A 638 6.01 28.89 59.81
N GLY A 639 6.09 29.14 58.49
CA GLY A 639 5.05 29.86 57.76
C GLY A 639 3.70 29.14 57.73
N LEU A 640 3.70 27.81 57.57
CA LEU A 640 2.48 27.00 57.62
C LEU A 640 1.88 26.93 59.03
N TRP A 641 2.73 26.91 60.07
CA TRP A 641 2.28 26.92 61.46
C TRP A 641 1.69 28.27 61.89
N VAL A 642 2.24 29.39 61.41
CA VAL A 642 1.67 30.72 61.65
C VAL A 642 0.33 30.88 60.91
N ARG A 643 0.23 30.37 59.67
CA ARG A 643 -1.02 30.40 58.90
C ARG A 643 -2.11 29.54 59.50
N SER A 644 -1.78 28.40 60.13
CA SER A 644 -2.79 27.55 60.79
C SER A 644 -3.33 28.11 62.11
N ARG A 645 -2.71 29.18 62.64
CA ARG A 645 -3.19 29.90 63.84
C ARG A 645 -4.05 31.13 63.53
N GLN A 646 -4.22 31.50 62.26
CA GLN A 646 -5.14 32.56 61.85
C GLN A 646 -6.49 31.90 61.52
N GLY A 647 -7.53 32.24 62.31
CA GLY A 647 -8.90 31.77 62.09
C GLY A 647 -9.48 32.27 60.76
N PRO A 648 -10.55 31.65 60.26
CA PRO A 648 -11.07 31.92 58.92
C PRO A 648 -11.63 33.35 58.79
N ASP A 649 -11.20 34.03 57.73
CA ASP A 649 -11.78 35.32 57.28
C ASP A 649 -13.22 35.14 56.77
N PRO A 650 -14.08 36.18 56.87
CA PRO A 650 -15.51 36.08 56.61
C PRO A 650 -15.87 35.91 55.13
N VAL A 651 -16.95 35.15 54.90
CA VAL A 651 -17.50 34.77 53.59
C VAL A 651 -18.08 35.98 52.83
N PRO A 652 -17.74 36.20 51.55
CA PRO A 652 -18.42 37.17 50.70
C PRO A 652 -19.80 36.66 50.22
N GLU A 653 -20.75 37.59 50.24
CA GLU A 653 -22.18 37.48 49.94
C GLU A 653 -22.49 36.99 48.50
N GLN A 654 -23.42 36.05 48.36
CA GLN A 654 -23.87 35.49 47.08
C GLN A 654 -24.90 36.41 46.40
N LEU A 655 -24.64 36.78 45.14
CA LEU A 655 -25.60 37.44 44.25
C LEU A 655 -26.65 36.43 43.72
N PRO A 656 -27.91 36.84 43.54
CA PRO A 656 -29.01 35.96 43.11
C PRO A 656 -28.98 35.67 41.58
N PRO A 657 -29.64 34.58 41.14
CA PRO A 657 -29.60 34.11 39.75
C PRO A 657 -30.47 34.94 38.78
N PRO A 658 -30.17 34.91 37.46
CA PRO A 658 -30.95 35.60 36.45
C PRO A 658 -32.25 34.85 36.07
N PRO A 659 -33.29 35.56 35.59
CA PRO A 659 -34.59 34.96 35.25
C PRO A 659 -34.63 34.31 33.85
N GLU A 660 -35.62 33.42 33.70
CA GLU A 660 -35.92 32.55 32.54
C GLU A 660 -36.29 33.25 31.23
N ASN A 661 -36.06 32.49 30.14
CA ASN A 661 -36.36 32.72 28.71
C ASN A 661 -37.75 33.29 28.39
N LEU A 662 -37.85 34.04 27.27
CA LEU A 662 -38.74 33.70 26.13
C LEU A 662 -38.50 34.56 24.87
N ALA A 663 -38.23 33.83 23.77
CA ALA A 663 -38.53 34.04 22.34
C ALA A 663 -37.86 35.18 21.53
N PRO A 664 -37.26 34.86 20.36
CA PRO A 664 -36.97 35.84 19.31
C PRO A 664 -38.17 35.96 18.35
N VAL A 665 -38.40 37.15 17.79
CA VAL A 665 -38.60 37.37 16.34
C VAL A 665 -38.67 38.88 16.02
N GLU A 666 -37.88 39.21 14.99
CA GLU A 666 -38.00 40.28 13.99
C GLU A 666 -37.24 41.61 14.14
N ARG A 667 -36.20 41.73 13.28
CA ARG A 667 -35.54 42.96 12.86
C ARG A 667 -36.44 43.74 11.92
N ARG A 668 -36.56 45.06 12.13
CA ARG A 668 -36.60 46.02 11.02
C ARG A 668 -36.06 47.41 11.39
N VAL A 669 -35.11 47.83 10.57
CA VAL A 669 -34.47 49.14 10.47
C VAL A 669 -35.46 50.14 9.83
N PRO A 670 -35.47 51.44 10.18
CA PRO A 670 -36.25 52.44 9.47
C PRO A 670 -35.54 52.92 8.20
N ARG A 671 -36.26 53.03 7.08
CA ARG A 671 -35.90 53.86 5.91
C ARG A 671 -36.72 55.14 5.91
N LEU A 672 -36.04 56.24 5.56
CA LEU A 672 -36.62 57.54 5.24
C LEU A 672 -37.71 57.42 4.17
N GLY A 673 -38.74 58.26 4.30
CA GLY A 673 -39.96 58.20 3.52
C GLY A 673 -39.89 58.85 2.14
N LEU A 674 -40.91 58.52 1.36
CA LEU A 674 -41.55 59.37 0.35
C LEU A 674 -43.00 58.91 0.17
N LYS A 675 -43.88 59.89 0.01
CA LYS A 675 -45.36 59.82 0.00
C LYS A 675 -45.90 58.93 -1.13
N VAL A 676 -47.08 58.33 -0.92
CA VAL A 676 -48.37 58.61 -1.61
C VAL A 676 -49.43 57.55 -1.17
N SER A 677 -50.69 57.88 -1.41
CA SER A 677 -51.97 57.60 -0.74
C SER A 677 -52.67 56.24 -0.88
N SER A 678 -53.44 55.90 0.17
CA SER A 678 -54.82 55.34 0.22
C SER A 678 -55.19 54.00 -0.46
N HIS A 679 -55.67 52.99 0.28
CA HIS A 679 -57.09 52.75 0.65
C HIS A 679 -57.37 51.35 1.26
N ARG A 680 -58.18 51.35 2.34
CA ARG A 680 -59.26 50.40 2.77
C ARG A 680 -59.03 48.88 2.98
N ASN A 681 -59.04 48.48 4.26
CA ASN A 681 -59.89 47.51 4.98
C ASN A 681 -60.58 46.32 4.22
N ARG A 682 -60.40 45.09 4.74
CA ARG A 682 -61.46 44.30 5.43
C ARG A 682 -60.94 43.01 6.12
N ARG A 683 -61.53 42.74 7.30
CA ARG A 683 -61.40 41.56 8.18
C ARG A 683 -62.23 40.35 7.68
N LEU A 684 -61.93 39.14 8.18
CA LEU A 684 -62.85 38.09 8.73
C LEU A 684 -62.00 36.87 9.18
N ARG A 685 -61.89 36.57 10.49
CA ARG A 685 -62.64 35.61 11.36
C ARG A 685 -62.28 34.11 11.20
N ASN A 686 -61.73 33.55 12.31
CA ASN A 686 -61.59 32.12 12.67
C ASN A 686 -62.91 31.51 13.21
N PRO A 687 -63.06 30.17 13.31
CA PRO A 687 -62.87 29.49 14.62
C PRO A 687 -62.36 28.00 14.63
N LEU A 688 -61.51 27.71 15.62
CA LEU A 688 -61.36 26.56 16.56
C LEU A 688 -62.00 25.17 16.30
N LEU A 689 -61.24 24.06 16.49
CA LEU A 689 -61.36 22.97 17.52
C LEU A 689 -60.41 21.73 17.26
N PRO A 690 -60.21 20.72 18.17
CA PRO A 690 -58.89 20.35 18.73
C PRO A 690 -58.41 18.87 18.60
N MET A 691 -57.19 18.62 19.14
CA MET A 691 -56.41 17.37 19.29
C MET A 691 -56.98 16.29 20.24
N PRO A 692 -56.52 15.02 20.14
CA PRO A 692 -56.50 14.05 21.24
C PRO A 692 -55.10 13.46 21.61
N LYS A 693 -55.07 12.76 22.75
CA LYS A 693 -53.95 12.42 23.67
C LYS A 693 -53.32 11.02 23.48
N LEU A 694 -52.09 10.87 24.02
CA LEU A 694 -51.33 9.64 24.34
C LEU A 694 -51.96 8.71 25.40
N PRO A 695 -51.50 7.44 25.49
CA PRO A 695 -51.46 6.71 26.77
C PRO A 695 -50.13 5.99 27.11
N HIS A 696 -50.05 5.59 28.38
CA HIS A 696 -48.92 5.14 29.22
C HIS A 696 -48.45 3.66 29.09
N ARG A 697 -47.24 3.42 29.64
CA ARG A 697 -46.56 2.14 30.02
C ARG A 697 -47.38 1.20 30.94
N PRO A 698 -46.95 -0.07 31.02
CA PRO A 698 -46.73 -0.72 32.32
C PRO A 698 -45.38 -1.46 32.48
N GLN A 699 -44.93 -1.61 33.73
CA GLN A 699 -43.83 -2.48 34.19
C GLN A 699 -44.36 -3.87 34.59
N ASN A 700 -43.63 -4.96 34.28
CA ASN A 700 -43.21 -5.94 35.30
C ASN A 700 -42.19 -6.98 34.79
N GLN A 701 -41.39 -7.44 35.75
CA GLN A 701 -40.27 -8.38 35.69
C GLN A 701 -40.63 -9.79 35.19
N LEU A 702 -39.67 -10.47 34.55
CA LEU A 702 -39.34 -11.88 34.82
C LEU A 702 -37.98 -12.27 34.21
N LEU A 703 -37.12 -12.81 35.08
CA LEU A 703 -35.84 -13.44 34.80
C LEU A 703 -35.96 -14.57 33.77
N ARG A 704 -35.05 -14.64 32.80
CA ARG A 704 -34.56 -15.91 32.25
C ARG A 704 -33.18 -15.76 31.60
N LYS A 705 -32.23 -16.48 32.22
CA LYS A 705 -30.86 -16.73 31.78
C LYS A 705 -30.86 -17.31 30.35
N PHE A 706 -30.00 -16.81 29.48
CA PHE A 706 -29.56 -17.52 28.28
C PHE A 706 -28.06 -17.88 28.38
N PRO A 707 -27.67 -19.03 27.82
CA PRO A 707 -26.53 -19.80 28.30
C PRO A 707 -25.23 -19.48 27.55
N ARG A 708 -24.12 -19.47 28.29
CA ARG A 708 -22.79 -19.74 27.76
C ARG A 708 -22.76 -21.17 27.18
N ARG A 709 -22.17 -21.34 26.00
CA ARG A 709 -21.89 -22.63 25.36
C ARG A 709 -20.52 -22.55 24.67
N PRO A 710 -19.80 -23.67 24.51
CA PRO A 710 -19.00 -24.22 25.59
C PRO A 710 -17.52 -24.39 25.20
N GLN A 711 -16.66 -24.35 26.21
CA GLN A 711 -15.32 -24.92 26.13
C GLN A 711 -15.44 -26.44 25.93
N ASN A 712 -14.95 -26.95 24.81
CA ASN A 712 -14.64 -28.38 24.65
C ASN A 712 -13.13 -28.57 24.82
N ARG A 713 -12.78 -29.29 25.89
CA ARG A 713 -11.48 -29.91 26.11
C ARG A 713 -11.67 -31.43 26.00
N VAL A 714 -10.55 -32.12 25.77
CA VAL A 714 -10.29 -33.58 25.79
C VAL A 714 -10.58 -34.26 24.43
N LEU A 715 -9.63 -34.86 23.69
CA LEU A 715 -8.54 -35.82 24.01
C LEU A 715 -7.29 -35.52 23.14
N ARG A 716 -6.10 -35.19 23.68
CA ARG A 716 -4.98 -36.10 23.99
C ARG A 716 -4.76 -37.27 23.01
N LYS A 717 -3.75 -37.14 22.13
CA LYS A 717 -2.66 -38.10 21.86
C LYS A 717 -1.54 -37.40 21.06
N PHE A 718 -0.30 -37.88 21.22
CA PHE A 718 1.01 -37.37 20.77
C PHE A 718 1.73 -36.36 21.70
N PRO A 719 2.59 -36.86 22.61
CA PRO A 719 3.65 -36.07 23.22
C PRO A 719 4.96 -36.30 22.43
N HIS A 720 5.57 -35.24 21.90
CA HIS A 720 7.01 -35.04 21.68
C HIS A 720 7.20 -33.87 20.71
N LEU A 721 7.19 -32.63 21.21
CA LEU A 721 7.76 -31.42 20.54
C LEU A 721 7.55 -30.17 21.42
N LYS A 722 7.83 -30.27 22.72
CA LYS A 722 7.96 -29.13 23.64
C LYS A 722 9.07 -29.41 24.63
N SER A 723 10.31 -29.29 24.16
CA SER A 723 11.54 -29.13 24.97
C SER A 723 12.77 -29.30 24.06
N LEU A 724 13.01 -28.35 23.16
CA LEU A 724 14.28 -28.18 22.44
C LEU A 724 14.15 -26.96 21.52
N LEU A 725 14.10 -25.75 22.09
CA LEU A 725 14.27 -24.48 21.35
C LEU A 725 14.51 -23.26 22.25
N VAL A 726 15.06 -23.45 23.45
CA VAL A 726 15.40 -22.36 24.38
C VAL A 726 16.83 -22.49 24.94
N TRP A 727 17.69 -23.37 24.40
CA TRP A 727 19.02 -23.62 25.00
C TRP A 727 20.21 -23.71 24.02
N GLU A 728 20.12 -23.17 22.80
CA GLU A 728 21.26 -23.18 21.86
C GLU A 728 21.45 -21.85 21.09
N LEU A 729 21.34 -20.71 21.77
CA LEU A 729 21.85 -19.41 21.25
C LEU A 729 22.62 -18.60 22.30
N VAL A 730 23.20 -19.28 23.30
CA VAL A 730 24.23 -18.71 24.18
C VAL A 730 25.34 -19.75 24.32
N GLY A 731 26.39 -19.61 23.52
CA GLY A 731 27.64 -20.34 23.71
C GLY A 731 28.27 -20.87 22.42
N CYS A 732 29.08 -20.03 21.76
CA CYS A 732 30.43 -20.37 21.33
C CYS A 732 31.14 -19.16 20.69
N ALA A 733 32.10 -18.62 21.45
CA ALA A 733 33.21 -17.72 21.12
C ALA A 733 32.91 -16.34 20.51
#